data_AF-A0A517XTE0-F1
#
_entry.id   AF-A0A517XTE0-F1
#
_cell.length_a   1.000
_cell.length_b   1.000
_cell.length_c   1.000
_cell.angle_alpha   90.00
_cell.angle_beta   90.00
_cell.angle_gamma   90.00
#
_symmetry.space_group_name_H-M   'P 1'
#
loop_
_entity.id
_entity.type
_entity.pdbx_description
1 polymer ?
#
loop_
_entity_poly.entity_id
_entity_poly.type
_entity_poly.pdbx_seq_one_letter_code
_entity_poly.pdbx_strand_id
1 'polypeptide(L)'
;MFARAFPAALLAALVALPAAADGPADNIPDNVRPVPPKGIDLPPADDAELRKGLAELQGLIKDIGRHPLLADVAIYEKAVRYAVEYKEVFDPKGIPAVKNVLKAGLERARLLKDGKHPWTTQTGYVVRGYFSKIDGSAQPYGLHVPANYQFVGNADHRLDFWWHGRGETLSEVNFLAVTQNAGGIIPAPGAFILAPYGRYCNANKFAGEIDTFECLAHVSNHYRIDWSRLVARGFSMGGAACWQYAVHFPTLWCAAAPGAGFSETPEFLNNFQGEKVQPKWYEQKLWRMYNATDYAQNIFNVPTVAYSGEIDKQKQAADVMAREMKKVGLELTHVVGPKTAHSYEKAAKEEVNKRIDAVVAKGLPKQRDEIRFTTYTLSYNQCDPILLDGLVKHWEPATVRATMKDGAYDITTTGVTAFTLRSRARDVKVTVNGKVVLDQKGLPDVGRPNEFRFTDVAGGPAVGAAPASGLAKTPGLQGPIDDAFLSRFVMVRPTGKALNEKVGAWADAEMKHAVTHWRKHFRGDAPVTDDTKLTDEQIKNANLVLWGDPNSNAVLAKIADKLPVKWTAAGVTVGDKTYPAGTHVPVLIYPNPLNPTKYVVLNSGFTFREYAYLNNARQVPMLPDYAVVDITTPPNSRYPGNVVRAGFFGEKWELLANDGR
;
A
#
# COMPACT_ATOMS: atom_id res chain seq x y z
N MET A 1 18.48 -24.31 -41.35
CA MET A 1 19.09 -25.38 -40.52
C MET A 1 20.18 -24.75 -39.68
N PHE A 2 19.86 -24.30 -38.47
CA PHE A 2 20.74 -24.08 -37.31
C PHE A 2 19.84 -23.58 -36.18
N ALA A 3 19.04 -24.51 -35.66
CA ALA A 3 18.32 -24.33 -34.41
C ALA A 3 19.36 -24.51 -33.29
N ARG A 4 19.69 -23.44 -32.56
CA ARG A 4 20.39 -23.56 -31.28
C ARG A 4 19.33 -23.64 -30.19
N ALA A 5 19.24 -24.83 -29.61
CA ALA A 5 18.37 -25.18 -28.51
C ALA A 5 18.61 -24.24 -27.32
N PHE A 6 17.53 -23.61 -26.86
CA PHE A 6 17.49 -23.00 -25.54
C PHE A 6 17.49 -24.13 -24.50
N PRO A 7 18.29 -24.03 -23.42
CA PRO A 7 18.18 -25.00 -22.34
C PRO A 7 16.80 -24.85 -21.70
N ALA A 8 16.08 -25.96 -21.59
CA ALA A 8 14.82 -26.05 -20.88
C ALA A 8 15.00 -25.45 -19.48
N ALA A 9 14.34 -24.31 -19.23
CA ALA A 9 14.20 -23.79 -17.89
C ALA A 9 13.45 -24.84 -17.07
N LEU A 10 14.10 -25.45 -16.08
CA LEU A 10 13.42 -26.24 -15.08
C LEU A 10 12.35 -25.33 -14.47
N LEU A 11 11.07 -25.63 -14.76
CA LEU A 11 9.95 -25.18 -13.94
C LEU A 11 10.12 -25.85 -12.57
N ALA A 12 10.92 -25.26 -11.71
CA ALA A 12 10.81 -25.50 -10.28
C ALA A 12 9.51 -24.81 -9.85
N ALA A 13 8.40 -25.53 -9.97
CA ALA A 13 7.20 -25.17 -9.24
C ALA A 13 7.58 -25.21 -7.75
N LEU A 14 7.74 -24.03 -7.13
CA LEU A 14 7.54 -23.91 -5.70
C LEU A 14 6.09 -24.34 -5.48
N VAL A 15 5.90 -25.62 -5.20
CA VAL A 15 4.81 -26.05 -4.34
C VAL A 15 4.97 -25.18 -3.11
N ALA A 16 4.07 -24.20 -2.95
CA ALA A 16 3.91 -23.53 -1.68
C ALA A 16 3.64 -24.65 -0.68
N LEU A 17 4.69 -25.10 0.01
CA LEU A 17 4.51 -25.87 1.22
C LEU A 17 3.56 -25.01 2.06
N PRO A 18 2.40 -25.54 2.48
CA PRO A 18 1.54 -24.79 3.37
C PRO A 18 2.42 -24.40 4.54
N ALA A 19 2.60 -23.10 4.76
CA ALA A 19 3.30 -22.64 5.93
C ALA A 19 2.56 -23.31 7.09
N ALA A 20 3.24 -24.20 7.83
CA ALA A 20 2.70 -24.78 9.06
C ALA A 20 2.55 -23.72 10.17
N ALA A 21 2.47 -22.44 9.78
CA ALA A 21 2.84 -21.25 10.52
C ALA A 21 1.81 -20.12 10.32
N ASP A 22 0.53 -20.49 10.19
CA ASP A 22 -0.58 -19.56 10.38
C ASP A 22 -1.63 -20.18 11.32
N GLY A 23 -1.17 -20.82 12.41
CA GLY A 23 -2.02 -21.56 13.35
C GLY A 23 -2.27 -20.81 14.66
N PRO A 24 -3.02 -21.40 15.62
CA PRO A 24 -3.27 -20.78 16.93
C PRO A 24 -2.00 -20.42 17.73
N ALA A 25 -0.87 -21.06 17.45
CA ALA A 25 0.42 -20.72 18.06
C ALA A 25 0.88 -19.30 17.71
N ASP A 26 0.49 -18.78 16.54
CA ASP A 26 0.79 -17.42 16.11
C ASP A 26 -0.11 -16.37 16.80
N ASN A 27 -1.03 -16.79 17.68
CA ASN A 27 -1.88 -15.89 18.46
C ASN A 27 -1.25 -15.44 19.78
N ILE A 28 -0.03 -15.91 20.12
CA ILE A 28 0.64 -15.62 21.39
C ILE A 28 1.56 -14.39 21.24
N PRO A 29 1.19 -13.20 21.77
CA PRO A 29 1.99 -11.98 21.58
C PRO A 29 3.36 -12.03 22.26
N ASP A 30 3.51 -12.78 23.35
CA ASP A 30 4.79 -12.89 24.06
C ASP A 30 5.75 -13.92 23.42
N ASN A 31 5.29 -14.64 22.39
CA ASN A 31 6.08 -15.65 21.69
C ASN A 31 5.93 -15.49 20.16
N VAL A 32 6.54 -14.43 19.63
CA VAL A 32 6.49 -14.12 18.19
C VAL A 32 7.76 -14.58 17.51
N ARG A 33 7.61 -15.52 16.57
CA ARG A 33 8.70 -15.94 15.67
C ARG A 33 9.09 -14.82 14.71
N PRO A 34 10.37 -14.73 14.29
CA PRO A 34 10.83 -13.67 13.41
C PRO A 34 10.23 -13.79 12.00
N VAL A 35 9.87 -12.64 11.42
CA VAL A 35 9.45 -12.50 10.03
C VAL A 35 10.28 -11.37 9.39
N PRO A 36 11.07 -11.63 8.32
CA PRO A 36 11.34 -12.95 7.74
C PRO A 36 11.96 -13.95 8.73
N PRO A 37 11.84 -15.27 8.49
CA PRO A 37 12.51 -16.29 9.28
C PRO A 37 14.02 -16.06 9.32
N LYS A 38 14.70 -16.57 10.36
CA LYS A 38 16.17 -16.54 10.39
C LYS A 38 16.71 -17.45 9.30
N GLY A 39 17.57 -16.95 8.42
CA GLY A 39 18.24 -17.77 7.43
C GLY A 39 19.51 -18.46 7.95
N ILE A 40 20.17 -19.17 7.05
CA ILE A 40 21.37 -19.97 7.32
C ILE A 40 22.64 -19.11 7.27
N ASP A 41 23.69 -19.61 7.90
CA ASP A 41 25.04 -19.15 7.60
C ASP A 41 25.48 -19.70 6.24
N LEU A 42 25.97 -18.82 5.37
CA LEU A 42 26.51 -19.23 4.09
C LEU A 42 27.85 -19.96 4.31
N PRO A 43 28.12 -21.07 3.59
CA PRO A 43 29.44 -21.68 3.59
C PRO A 43 30.51 -20.64 3.22
N PRO A 44 31.70 -20.64 3.86
CA PRO A 44 32.69 -19.58 3.66
C PRO A 44 33.10 -19.34 2.20
N ALA A 45 33.16 -20.41 1.39
CA ALA A 45 33.44 -20.31 -0.03
C ALA A 45 32.32 -19.60 -0.81
N ASP A 46 31.06 -19.91 -0.49
CA ASP A 46 29.89 -19.28 -1.12
C ASP A 46 29.76 -17.82 -0.70
N ASP A 47 29.96 -17.49 0.59
CA ASP A 47 29.94 -16.11 1.08
C ASP A 47 31.04 -15.26 0.39
N ALA A 48 32.27 -15.79 0.29
CA ALA A 48 33.36 -15.11 -0.39
C ALA A 48 33.09 -14.88 -1.88
N GLU A 49 32.54 -15.88 -2.58
CA GLU A 49 32.15 -15.76 -3.99
C GLU A 49 31.07 -14.69 -4.19
N LEU A 50 30.00 -14.74 -3.38
CA LEU A 50 28.87 -13.82 -3.47
C LEU A 50 29.28 -12.38 -3.13
N ARG A 51 30.10 -12.18 -2.09
CA ARG A 51 30.62 -10.84 -1.75
C ARG A 51 31.50 -10.27 -2.85
N LYS A 52 32.37 -11.09 -3.46
CA LYS A 52 33.22 -10.66 -4.58
C LYS A 52 32.38 -10.23 -5.78
N GLY A 53 31.40 -11.03 -6.19
CA GLY A 53 30.56 -10.67 -7.33
C GLY A 53 29.60 -9.51 -7.02
N LEU A 54 29.11 -9.38 -5.77
CA LEU A 54 28.35 -8.21 -5.33
C LEU A 54 29.17 -6.93 -5.46
N ALA A 55 30.44 -6.94 -5.03
CA ALA A 55 31.34 -5.79 -5.19
C ALA A 55 31.59 -5.45 -6.67
N GLU A 56 31.71 -6.45 -7.55
CA GLU A 56 31.79 -6.23 -9.00
C GLU A 56 30.51 -5.58 -9.54
N LEU A 57 29.34 -6.09 -9.17
CA LEU A 57 28.05 -5.54 -9.59
C LEU A 57 27.87 -4.09 -9.12
N GLN A 58 28.25 -3.78 -7.88
CA GLN A 58 28.24 -2.43 -7.34
C GLN A 58 29.21 -1.51 -8.10
N GLY A 59 30.38 -2.01 -8.48
CA GLY A 59 31.32 -1.29 -9.35
C GLY A 59 30.72 -0.95 -10.72
N LEU A 60 30.06 -1.93 -11.37
CA LEU A 60 29.39 -1.71 -12.65
C LEU A 60 28.24 -0.70 -12.53
N ILE A 61 27.42 -0.78 -11.48
CA ILE A 61 26.34 0.19 -11.21
C ILE A 61 26.92 1.61 -11.06
N LYS A 62 28.04 1.75 -10.34
CA LYS A 62 28.72 3.04 -10.19
C LYS A 62 29.22 3.58 -11.53
N ASP A 63 29.83 2.74 -12.36
CA ASP A 63 30.33 3.12 -13.69
C ASP A 63 29.20 3.53 -14.65
N ILE A 64 28.05 2.86 -14.58
CA ILE A 64 26.86 3.19 -15.38
C ILE A 64 26.33 4.58 -14.99
N GLY A 65 26.39 4.92 -13.70
CA GLY A 65 25.92 6.21 -13.20
C GLY A 65 24.42 6.40 -13.41
N ARG A 66 23.99 7.63 -13.71
CA ARG A 66 22.58 7.95 -13.94
C ARG A 66 22.13 7.37 -15.28
N HIS A 67 21.21 6.40 -15.24
CA HIS A 67 20.62 5.79 -16.42
C HIS A 67 19.13 5.50 -16.21
N PRO A 68 18.23 5.74 -17.20
CA PRO A 68 16.79 5.48 -17.05
C PRO A 68 16.42 4.04 -16.67
N LEU A 69 17.21 3.06 -17.15
CA LEU A 69 17.05 1.63 -16.87
C LEU A 69 17.91 1.12 -15.70
N LEU A 70 18.53 2.00 -14.90
CA LEU A 70 19.42 1.57 -13.81
C LEU A 70 18.69 0.67 -12.79
N ALA A 71 17.41 0.93 -12.55
CA ALA A 71 16.60 0.14 -11.63
C ALA A 71 16.46 -1.33 -12.07
N ASP A 72 16.47 -1.61 -13.39
CA ASP A 72 16.43 -2.98 -13.91
C ASP A 72 17.70 -3.80 -13.53
N VAL A 73 18.79 -3.14 -13.12
CA VAL A 73 20.03 -3.74 -12.60
C VAL A 73 20.06 -3.69 -11.06
N ALA A 74 19.69 -2.57 -10.46
CA ALA A 74 19.77 -2.35 -9.02
C ALA A 74 18.93 -3.32 -8.19
N ILE A 75 17.84 -3.86 -8.75
CA ILE A 75 17.06 -4.93 -8.11
C ILE A 75 17.87 -6.20 -7.83
N TYR A 76 18.85 -6.52 -8.69
CA TYR A 76 19.72 -7.70 -8.51
C TYR A 76 20.79 -7.44 -7.45
N GLU A 77 21.35 -6.23 -7.41
CA GLU A 77 22.28 -5.81 -6.36
C GLU A 77 21.62 -5.93 -5.00
N LYS A 78 20.43 -5.33 -4.84
CA LYS A 78 19.69 -5.36 -3.59
C LYS A 78 19.36 -6.79 -3.16
N ALA A 79 18.92 -7.63 -4.09
CA ALA A 79 18.58 -9.02 -3.79
C ALA A 79 19.79 -9.80 -3.24
N VAL A 80 20.95 -9.70 -3.89
CA VAL A 80 22.18 -10.38 -3.46
C VAL A 80 22.72 -9.78 -2.16
N ARG A 81 22.69 -8.44 -2.03
CA ARG A 81 23.10 -7.74 -0.82
C ARG A 81 22.28 -8.20 0.38
N TYR A 82 20.95 -8.25 0.27
CA TYR A 82 20.10 -8.69 1.37
C TYR A 82 20.33 -10.16 1.74
N ALA A 83 20.53 -11.03 0.74
CA ALA A 83 20.86 -12.43 0.98
C ALA A 83 22.16 -12.59 1.78
N VAL A 84 23.18 -11.78 1.49
CA VAL A 84 24.53 -11.88 2.10
C VAL A 84 24.66 -11.10 3.41
N GLU A 85 24.19 -9.85 3.47
CA GLU A 85 24.32 -8.98 4.64
C GLU A 85 23.37 -9.36 5.77
N TYR A 86 22.13 -9.75 5.42
CA TYR A 86 21.09 -10.04 6.40
C TYR A 86 20.78 -11.52 6.56
N LYS A 87 21.56 -12.40 5.91
CA LYS A 87 21.40 -13.86 5.94
C LYS A 87 20.00 -14.28 5.51
N GLU A 88 19.48 -13.68 4.44
CA GLU A 88 18.13 -13.95 3.93
C GLU A 88 18.14 -15.06 2.86
N VAL A 89 18.91 -16.10 3.15
CA VAL A 89 18.91 -17.40 2.48
C VAL A 89 18.39 -18.41 3.51
N PHE A 90 17.21 -18.98 3.28
CA PHE A 90 16.48 -19.69 4.34
C PHE A 90 16.83 -21.18 4.43
N ASP A 91 17.44 -21.75 3.39
CA ASP A 91 17.93 -23.12 3.38
C ASP A 91 19.06 -23.30 2.34
N PRO A 92 19.88 -24.38 2.43
CA PRO A 92 21.02 -24.57 1.53
C PRO A 92 20.67 -24.67 0.03
N LYS A 93 19.44 -25.09 -0.32
CA LYS A 93 18.99 -25.16 -1.72
C LYS A 93 18.72 -23.77 -2.30
N GLY A 94 18.66 -22.73 -1.45
CA GLY A 94 18.56 -21.33 -1.87
C GLY A 94 19.88 -20.74 -2.40
N ILE A 95 21.04 -21.29 -2.02
CA ILE A 95 22.35 -20.75 -2.43
C ILE A 95 22.52 -20.68 -3.96
N PRO A 96 22.19 -21.73 -4.74
CA PRO A 96 22.23 -21.65 -6.20
C PRO A 96 21.35 -20.53 -6.78
N ALA A 97 20.18 -20.24 -6.18
CA ALA A 97 19.31 -19.17 -6.63
C ALA A 97 19.98 -17.79 -6.47
N VAL A 98 20.65 -17.54 -5.32
CA VAL A 98 21.41 -16.29 -5.10
C VAL A 98 22.53 -16.14 -6.14
N LYS A 99 23.28 -17.22 -6.42
CA LYS A 99 24.35 -17.18 -7.44
C LYS A 99 23.81 -16.91 -8.84
N ASN A 100 22.66 -17.49 -9.19
CA ASN A 100 22.01 -17.25 -10.49
C ASN A 100 21.49 -15.82 -10.61
N VAL A 101 20.89 -15.27 -9.55
CA VAL A 101 20.46 -13.86 -9.49
C VAL A 101 21.67 -12.93 -9.63
N LEU A 102 22.77 -13.20 -8.94
CA LEU A 102 24.02 -12.44 -9.08
C LEU A 102 24.55 -12.48 -10.52
N LYS A 103 24.60 -13.67 -11.14
CA LYS A 103 25.02 -13.82 -12.52
C LYS A 103 24.14 -13.03 -13.48
N ALA A 104 22.82 -13.06 -13.31
CA ALA A 104 21.87 -12.30 -14.11
C ALA A 104 22.06 -10.78 -13.93
N GLY A 105 22.31 -10.32 -12.70
CA GLY A 105 22.60 -8.92 -12.39
C GLY A 105 23.88 -8.43 -13.07
N LEU A 106 24.97 -9.19 -12.97
CA LEU A 106 26.25 -8.88 -13.63
C LEU A 106 26.10 -8.81 -15.16
N GLU A 107 25.41 -9.79 -15.75
CA GLU A 107 25.15 -9.78 -17.20
C GLU A 107 24.33 -8.56 -17.62
N ARG A 108 23.24 -8.27 -16.90
CA ARG A 108 22.39 -7.11 -17.19
C ARG A 108 23.13 -5.79 -17.04
N ALA A 109 24.00 -5.67 -16.03
CA ALA A 109 24.84 -4.49 -15.82
C ALA A 109 25.84 -4.29 -16.96
N ARG A 110 26.51 -5.36 -17.42
CA ARG A 110 27.45 -5.28 -18.56
C ARG A 110 26.73 -4.90 -19.85
N LEU A 111 25.59 -5.54 -20.14
CA LEU A 111 24.76 -5.17 -21.29
C LEU A 111 24.34 -3.71 -21.24
N LEU A 112 23.90 -3.22 -20.08
CA LEU A 112 23.49 -1.83 -19.92
C LEU A 112 24.65 -0.85 -20.16
N LYS A 113 25.83 -1.16 -19.64
CA LYS A 113 27.06 -0.38 -19.86
C LYS A 113 27.45 -0.33 -21.34
N ASP A 114 27.20 -1.40 -22.09
CA ASP A 114 27.43 -1.49 -23.53
C ASP A 114 26.29 -0.87 -24.38
N GLY A 115 25.29 -0.23 -23.77
CA GLY A 115 24.14 0.36 -24.47
C GLY A 115 23.13 -0.66 -24.99
N LYS A 116 23.15 -1.90 -24.48
CA LYS A 116 22.25 -2.99 -24.88
C LYS A 116 21.22 -3.27 -23.79
N HIS A 117 19.96 -3.42 -24.18
CA HIS A 117 18.86 -3.68 -23.25
C HIS A 117 17.83 -4.68 -23.82
N PRO A 118 18.22 -5.94 -24.13
CA PRO A 118 17.33 -6.89 -24.78
C PRO A 118 16.08 -7.25 -23.95
N TRP A 119 16.10 -7.03 -22.64
CA TRP A 119 14.94 -7.27 -21.78
C TRP A 119 13.82 -6.24 -21.99
N THR A 120 14.07 -5.08 -22.59
CA THR A 120 13.02 -4.07 -22.85
C THR A 120 12.16 -4.42 -24.06
N THR A 121 12.62 -5.35 -24.91
CA THR A 121 11.90 -5.87 -26.07
C THR A 121 11.60 -7.37 -25.95
N GLN A 122 11.73 -7.93 -24.76
CA GLN A 122 11.43 -9.33 -24.48
C GLN A 122 9.92 -9.58 -24.39
N THR A 123 9.44 -10.60 -25.10
CA THR A 123 8.11 -11.17 -24.90
C THR A 123 8.13 -12.33 -23.89
N GLY A 124 6.98 -12.70 -23.35
CA GLY A 124 6.88 -13.66 -22.25
C GLY A 124 7.17 -13.02 -20.90
N TYR A 125 7.56 -13.83 -19.92
CA TYR A 125 7.88 -13.32 -18.58
C TYR A 125 9.21 -12.57 -18.57
N VAL A 126 9.19 -11.32 -18.13
CA VAL A 126 10.35 -10.47 -17.92
C VAL A 126 10.30 -9.86 -16.53
N VAL A 127 11.45 -9.81 -15.87
CA VAL A 127 11.65 -9.04 -14.64
C VAL A 127 12.10 -7.64 -15.01
N ARG A 128 11.42 -6.65 -14.43
CA ARG A 128 11.77 -5.22 -14.51
C ARG A 128 11.90 -4.63 -13.11
N GLY A 129 12.53 -3.47 -13.00
CA GLY A 129 12.73 -2.76 -11.75
C GLY A 129 12.42 -1.27 -11.87
N TYR A 130 12.05 -0.65 -10.75
CA TYR A 130 11.90 0.80 -10.60
C TYR A 130 12.48 1.24 -9.25
N PHE A 131 12.79 2.53 -9.11
CA PHE A 131 13.13 3.12 -7.81
C PHE A 131 11.86 3.67 -7.18
N SER A 132 11.49 3.19 -6.00
CA SER A 132 10.31 3.68 -5.30
C SER A 132 10.51 5.09 -4.79
N LYS A 133 9.50 5.95 -4.96
CA LYS A 133 9.48 7.32 -4.46
C LYS A 133 9.45 7.43 -2.93
N ILE A 134 9.10 6.35 -2.23
CA ILE A 134 8.95 6.35 -0.76
C ILE A 134 10.32 6.45 -0.08
N ASP A 135 11.22 5.52 -0.41
CA ASP A 135 12.50 5.33 0.27
C ASP A 135 13.70 5.31 -0.69
N GLY A 136 13.46 5.44 -2.01
CA GLY A 136 14.49 5.39 -3.04
C GLY A 136 15.02 3.99 -3.35
N SER A 137 14.47 2.95 -2.73
CA SER A 137 14.93 1.58 -2.94
C SER A 137 14.51 1.04 -4.31
N ALA A 138 15.35 0.17 -4.89
CA ALA A 138 14.98 -0.58 -6.10
C ALA A 138 13.96 -1.67 -5.74
N GLN A 139 12.84 -1.70 -6.47
CA GLN A 139 11.78 -2.69 -6.30
C GLN A 139 11.53 -3.47 -7.60
N PRO A 140 11.44 -4.80 -7.56
CA PRO A 140 11.18 -5.61 -8.74
C PRO A 140 9.68 -5.78 -9.01
N TYR A 141 9.34 -6.04 -10.27
CA TYR A 141 8.06 -6.64 -10.65
C TYR A 141 8.25 -7.63 -11.79
N GLY A 142 7.37 -8.61 -11.85
CA GLY A 142 7.26 -9.54 -12.96
C GLY A 142 6.23 -9.04 -13.98
N LEU A 143 6.52 -9.17 -15.26
CA LEU A 143 5.61 -8.80 -16.34
C LEU A 143 5.56 -9.91 -17.38
N HIS A 144 4.37 -10.40 -17.68
CA HIS A 144 4.14 -11.20 -18.88
C HIS A 144 3.80 -10.26 -20.03
N VAL A 145 4.70 -10.16 -21.02
CA VAL A 145 4.47 -9.42 -22.26
C VAL A 145 3.91 -10.39 -23.31
N PRO A 146 2.77 -10.09 -23.96
CA PRO A 146 2.18 -10.99 -24.96
C PRO A 146 3.16 -11.35 -26.09
N ALA A 147 3.15 -12.59 -26.55
CA ALA A 147 4.02 -13.06 -27.63
C ALA A 147 3.83 -12.29 -28.95
N ASN A 148 2.64 -11.73 -29.17
CA ASN A 148 2.29 -10.96 -30.36
C ASN A 148 2.43 -9.43 -30.17
N TYR A 149 2.93 -8.96 -29.02
CA TYR A 149 3.10 -7.52 -28.76
C TYR A 149 4.12 -6.92 -29.74
N GLN A 150 3.71 -5.87 -30.45
CA GLN A 150 4.56 -5.15 -31.40
C GLN A 150 5.18 -3.94 -30.71
N PHE A 151 6.47 -3.94 -30.41
CA PHE A 151 7.09 -2.82 -29.69
C PHE A 151 6.94 -1.47 -30.42
N VAL A 152 6.90 -1.50 -31.76
CA VAL A 152 6.52 -0.36 -32.61
C VAL A 152 5.08 -0.58 -33.06
N GLY A 153 4.15 0.23 -32.55
CA GLY A 153 2.72 0.13 -32.86
C GLY A 153 1.87 1.11 -32.05
N ASN A 154 0.58 1.16 -32.35
CA ASN A 154 -0.37 2.13 -31.76
C ASN A 154 -1.53 1.46 -30.99
N ALA A 155 -1.54 0.14 -30.89
CA ALA A 155 -2.58 -0.58 -30.15
C ALA A 155 -2.28 -0.58 -28.65
N ASP A 156 -3.28 -0.22 -27.86
CA ASP A 156 -3.28 -0.35 -26.41
C ASP A 156 -3.81 -1.73 -25.99
N HIS A 157 -3.29 -2.26 -24.90
CA HIS A 157 -3.53 -3.64 -24.47
C HIS A 157 -4.11 -3.72 -23.06
N ARG A 158 -4.98 -4.71 -22.85
CA ARG A 158 -5.46 -5.13 -21.51
C ARG A 158 -4.28 -5.43 -20.58
N LEU A 159 -4.43 -5.08 -19.32
CA LEU A 159 -3.49 -5.43 -18.25
C LEU A 159 -4.22 -6.07 -17.07
N ASP A 160 -3.88 -7.33 -16.78
CA ASP A 160 -4.29 -8.01 -15.56
C ASP A 160 -3.22 -7.86 -14.48
N PHE A 161 -3.61 -7.38 -13.31
CA PHE A 161 -2.79 -7.50 -12.12
C PHE A 161 -2.92 -8.91 -11.57
N TRP A 162 -1.82 -9.46 -11.08
CA TRP A 162 -1.77 -10.69 -10.30
C TRP A 162 -0.97 -10.47 -9.02
N TRP A 163 -1.65 -10.22 -7.92
CA TRP A 163 -1.02 -10.17 -6.60
C TRP A 163 -0.78 -11.59 -6.08
N HIS A 164 0.44 -11.85 -5.60
CA HIS A 164 0.87 -13.17 -5.16
C HIS A 164 0.31 -13.54 -3.77
N GLY A 165 0.36 -14.83 -3.45
CA GLY A 165 0.00 -15.36 -2.12
C GLY A 165 1.05 -15.07 -1.04
N ARG A 166 0.73 -15.38 0.22
CA ARG A 166 1.66 -15.24 1.35
C ARG A 166 2.85 -16.18 1.15
N GLY A 167 4.05 -15.68 1.40
CA GLY A 167 5.28 -16.47 1.30
C GLY A 167 6.37 -15.88 2.18
N GLU A 168 6.50 -16.34 3.42
CA GLU A 168 7.44 -15.76 4.39
C GLU A 168 8.91 -15.94 4.00
N THR A 169 9.21 -16.71 2.97
CA THR A 169 10.56 -16.81 2.39
C THR A 169 10.67 -16.12 1.04
N LEU A 170 9.64 -15.41 0.55
CA LEU A 170 9.64 -14.71 -0.73
C LEU A 170 10.54 -13.44 -0.70
N SER A 171 11.84 -13.62 -0.48
CA SER A 171 12.83 -12.55 -0.64
C SER A 171 12.92 -12.11 -2.10
N GLU A 172 13.64 -11.00 -2.37
CA GLU A 172 13.87 -10.54 -3.74
C GLU A 172 14.56 -11.63 -4.56
N VAL A 173 15.51 -12.38 -3.98
CA VAL A 173 16.14 -13.53 -4.67
C VAL A 173 15.07 -14.53 -5.13
N ASN A 174 14.18 -14.93 -4.23
CA ASN A 174 13.16 -15.93 -4.54
C ASN A 174 12.12 -15.41 -5.53
N PHE A 175 11.80 -14.11 -5.49
CA PHE A 175 10.94 -13.47 -6.48
C PHE A 175 11.61 -13.40 -7.87
N LEU A 176 12.90 -13.04 -7.93
CA LEU A 176 13.66 -12.88 -9.16
C LEU A 176 14.03 -14.21 -9.83
N ALA A 177 14.20 -15.28 -9.04
CA ALA A 177 14.63 -16.58 -9.52
C ALA A 177 13.54 -17.36 -10.27
N VAL A 178 12.27 -16.97 -10.15
CA VAL A 178 11.14 -17.71 -10.71
C VAL A 178 10.26 -16.84 -11.61
N THR A 179 9.58 -17.50 -12.55
CA THR A 179 8.43 -16.89 -13.23
C THR A 179 7.27 -16.83 -12.26
N GLN A 180 6.66 -15.65 -12.10
CA GLN A 180 5.52 -15.51 -11.19
C GLN A 180 4.33 -16.32 -11.72
N ASN A 181 3.86 -17.26 -10.90
CA ASN A 181 2.75 -18.15 -11.25
C ASN A 181 1.42 -17.41 -11.12
N ALA A 182 0.83 -17.02 -12.25
CA ALA A 182 -0.53 -16.46 -12.32
C ALA A 182 -1.60 -17.56 -12.37
N GLY A 183 -1.60 -18.44 -11.36
CA GLY A 183 -2.34 -19.72 -11.39
C GLY A 183 -3.86 -19.60 -11.63
N GLY A 184 -4.48 -18.48 -11.27
CA GLY A 184 -5.90 -18.19 -11.52
C GLY A 184 -6.21 -17.55 -12.88
N ILE A 185 -5.19 -17.14 -13.64
CA ILE A 185 -5.34 -16.49 -14.94
C ILE A 185 -5.18 -17.52 -16.06
N ILE A 186 -6.07 -17.45 -17.05
CA ILE A 186 -5.86 -18.00 -18.38
C ILE A 186 -5.50 -16.78 -19.26
N PRO A 187 -4.24 -16.63 -19.71
CA PRO A 187 -3.85 -15.43 -20.43
C PRO A 187 -4.71 -15.20 -21.67
N ALA A 188 -5.42 -14.07 -21.71
CA ALA A 188 -6.17 -13.68 -22.90
C ALA A 188 -5.19 -13.27 -24.02
N PRO A 189 -5.51 -13.53 -25.30
CA PRO A 189 -4.66 -13.11 -26.42
C PRO A 189 -4.35 -11.61 -26.37
N GLY A 190 -3.06 -11.25 -26.42
CA GLY A 190 -2.62 -9.86 -26.39
C GLY A 190 -2.71 -9.17 -25.03
N ALA A 191 -3.01 -9.87 -23.93
CA ALA A 191 -3.12 -9.29 -22.59
C ALA A 191 -1.81 -9.40 -21.80
N PHE A 192 -1.44 -8.30 -21.12
CA PHE A 192 -0.32 -8.28 -20.19
C PHE A 192 -0.75 -8.85 -18.83
N ILE A 193 0.20 -9.45 -18.11
CA ILE A 193 0.02 -9.80 -16.69
C ILE A 193 1.12 -9.14 -15.87
N LEU A 194 0.76 -8.22 -14.99
CA LEU A 194 1.68 -7.56 -14.07
C LEU A 194 1.59 -8.21 -12.69
N ALA A 195 2.73 -8.69 -12.20
CA ALA A 195 2.88 -9.26 -10.86
C ALA A 195 3.81 -8.35 -10.04
N PRO A 196 3.25 -7.40 -9.25
CA PRO A 196 4.05 -6.62 -8.32
C PRO A 196 4.70 -7.52 -7.26
N TYR A 197 5.93 -7.19 -6.85
CA TYR A 197 6.50 -7.76 -5.61
C TYR A 197 5.80 -7.22 -4.37
N GLY A 198 5.30 -5.97 -4.44
CA GLY A 198 4.37 -5.43 -3.44
C GLY A 198 4.89 -5.45 -2.01
N ARG A 199 6.21 -5.33 -1.80
CA ARG A 199 6.88 -5.30 -0.49
C ARG A 199 6.74 -6.61 0.33
N TYR A 200 7.14 -7.74 -0.24
CA TYR A 200 7.30 -9.05 0.42
C TYR A 200 6.01 -9.74 0.88
N CYS A 201 5.48 -9.44 2.06
CA CYS A 201 4.38 -10.20 2.67
C CYS A 201 3.44 -9.29 3.44
N ASN A 202 2.92 -8.28 2.75
CA ASN A 202 2.05 -7.28 3.35
C ASN A 202 0.64 -7.14 2.72
N ALA A 203 0.20 -8.13 1.94
CA ALA A 203 -1.06 -8.06 1.18
C ALA A 203 -1.20 -6.82 0.27
N ASN A 204 -0.08 -6.23 -0.19
CA ASN A 204 -0.07 -4.97 -0.94
C ASN A 204 -0.78 -3.84 -0.18
N LYS A 205 -0.64 -3.83 1.14
CA LYS A 205 -1.03 -2.71 2.01
C LYS A 205 0.13 -1.73 2.15
N PHE A 206 -0.18 -0.52 2.59
CA PHE A 206 0.80 0.53 2.88
C PHE A 206 1.77 0.78 1.72
N ALA A 207 3.09 0.70 1.92
CA ALA A 207 4.06 0.85 0.83
C ALA A 207 3.87 -0.19 -0.29
N GLY A 208 3.31 -1.37 0.00
CA GLY A 208 2.96 -2.36 -1.02
C GLY A 208 1.80 -1.89 -1.92
N GLU A 209 0.92 -1.04 -1.39
CA GLU A 209 -0.16 -0.42 -2.16
C GLU A 209 0.42 0.56 -3.19
N ILE A 210 1.32 1.43 -2.72
CA ILE A 210 1.99 2.41 -3.54
C ILE A 210 2.85 1.75 -4.62
N ASP A 211 3.56 0.68 -4.27
CA ASP A 211 4.36 -0.12 -5.20
C ASP A 211 3.53 -0.65 -6.38
N THR A 212 2.28 -1.05 -6.17
CA THR A 212 1.39 -1.50 -7.26
C THR A 212 1.17 -0.38 -8.28
N PHE A 213 0.94 0.85 -7.83
CA PHE A 213 0.75 2.00 -8.71
C PHE A 213 2.06 2.51 -9.32
N GLU A 214 3.19 2.39 -8.63
CA GLU A 214 4.50 2.67 -9.22
C GLU A 214 4.85 1.66 -10.31
N CYS A 215 4.50 0.38 -10.12
CA CYS A 215 4.58 -0.64 -11.17
C CYS A 215 3.71 -0.27 -12.37
N LEU A 216 2.44 0.08 -12.15
CA LEU A 216 1.53 0.48 -13.24
C LEU A 216 2.06 1.68 -14.02
N ALA A 217 2.53 2.72 -13.32
CA ALA A 217 3.12 3.90 -13.93
C ALA A 217 4.37 3.54 -14.75
N HIS A 218 5.26 2.73 -14.18
CA HIS A 218 6.46 2.28 -14.87
C HIS A 218 6.12 1.44 -16.12
N VAL A 219 5.18 0.50 -16.02
CA VAL A 219 4.72 -0.32 -17.15
C VAL A 219 4.10 0.57 -18.23
N SER A 220 3.21 1.49 -17.87
CA SER A 220 2.54 2.39 -18.82
C SER A 220 3.49 3.35 -19.54
N ASN A 221 4.63 3.68 -18.93
CA ASN A 221 5.67 4.48 -19.58
C ASN A 221 6.50 3.70 -20.62
N HIS A 222 6.46 2.36 -20.59
CA HIS A 222 7.29 1.50 -21.45
C HIS A 222 6.46 0.61 -22.39
N TYR A 223 5.19 0.40 -22.08
CA TYR A 223 4.26 -0.45 -22.82
C TYR A 223 2.92 0.25 -22.98
N ARG A 224 2.24 -0.02 -24.10
CA ARG A 224 0.92 0.55 -24.41
C ARG A 224 -0.17 -0.20 -23.66
N ILE A 225 -0.65 0.40 -22.58
CA ILE A 225 -1.67 -0.16 -21.70
C ILE A 225 -2.99 0.59 -21.90
N ASP A 226 -4.06 -0.17 -22.11
CA ASP A 226 -5.42 0.34 -22.17
C ASP A 226 -5.95 0.53 -20.75
N TRP A 227 -5.99 1.78 -20.30
CA TRP A 227 -6.49 2.16 -18.97
C TRP A 227 -7.97 1.84 -18.77
N SER A 228 -8.75 1.62 -19.85
CA SER A 228 -10.13 1.15 -19.74
C SER A 228 -10.23 -0.36 -19.48
N ARG A 229 -9.11 -1.09 -19.50
CA ARG A 229 -9.04 -2.55 -19.38
C ARG A 229 -8.02 -3.02 -18.34
N LEU A 230 -7.99 -2.33 -17.19
CA LEU A 230 -7.24 -2.77 -16.01
C LEU A 230 -8.08 -3.76 -15.19
N VAL A 231 -7.51 -4.92 -14.87
CA VAL A 231 -8.21 -5.99 -14.14
C VAL A 231 -7.49 -6.28 -12.83
N ALA A 232 -8.21 -6.21 -11.71
CA ALA A 232 -7.70 -6.57 -10.38
C ALA A 232 -7.87 -8.08 -10.15
N ARG A 233 -6.79 -8.84 -9.94
CA ARG A 233 -6.87 -10.28 -9.63
C ARG A 233 -5.80 -10.72 -8.64
N GLY A 234 -6.13 -11.74 -7.85
CA GLY A 234 -5.16 -12.39 -6.97
C GLY A 234 -5.76 -13.58 -6.24
N PHE A 235 -4.91 -14.32 -5.53
CA PHE A 235 -5.31 -15.50 -4.76
C PHE A 235 -4.70 -15.49 -3.36
N SER A 236 -5.41 -15.99 -2.34
CA SER A 236 -4.94 -16.01 -0.95
C SER A 236 -4.68 -14.58 -0.43
N MET A 237 -3.48 -14.29 0.08
CA MET A 237 -3.04 -12.92 0.38
C MET A 237 -3.25 -11.95 -0.79
N GLY A 238 -3.04 -12.38 -2.03
CA GLY A 238 -3.31 -11.56 -3.22
C GLY A 238 -4.80 -11.41 -3.53
N GLY A 239 -5.63 -12.36 -3.09
CA GLY A 239 -7.09 -12.23 -3.13
C GLY A 239 -7.58 -11.15 -2.17
N ALA A 240 -6.96 -11.03 -1.00
CA ALA A 240 -7.21 -9.93 -0.07
C ALA A 240 -6.79 -8.57 -0.64
N ALA A 241 -5.63 -8.50 -1.30
CA ALA A 241 -5.23 -7.32 -2.06
C ALA A 241 -6.30 -6.96 -3.12
N CYS A 242 -6.79 -7.96 -3.87
CA CYS A 242 -7.82 -7.74 -4.88
C CYS A 242 -9.13 -7.17 -4.30
N TRP A 243 -9.59 -7.66 -3.14
CA TRP A 243 -10.72 -7.07 -2.43
C TRP A 243 -10.48 -5.59 -2.11
N GLN A 244 -9.34 -5.29 -1.47
CA GLN A 244 -8.94 -3.93 -1.10
C GLN A 244 -8.94 -2.99 -2.32
N TYR A 245 -8.26 -3.37 -3.40
CA TYR A 245 -8.17 -2.52 -4.59
C TYR A 245 -9.53 -2.28 -5.25
N ALA A 246 -10.38 -3.32 -5.31
CA ALA A 246 -11.70 -3.21 -5.91
C ALA A 246 -12.58 -2.21 -5.16
N VAL A 247 -12.55 -2.22 -3.82
CA VAL A 247 -13.40 -1.33 -3.02
C VAL A 247 -12.83 0.08 -2.84
N HIS A 248 -11.50 0.25 -2.82
CA HIS A 248 -10.86 1.55 -2.61
C HIS A 248 -10.71 2.37 -3.90
N PHE A 249 -10.60 1.71 -5.06
CA PHE A 249 -10.42 2.36 -6.36
C PHE A 249 -11.51 1.93 -7.36
N PRO A 250 -12.81 2.09 -7.01
CA PRO A 250 -13.90 1.46 -7.75
C PRO A 250 -14.14 2.02 -9.15
N THR A 251 -13.44 3.09 -9.53
CA THR A 251 -13.52 3.67 -10.86
C THR A 251 -12.31 3.40 -11.75
N LEU A 252 -11.27 2.79 -11.20
CA LEU A 252 -10.04 2.42 -11.92
C LEU A 252 -10.17 1.05 -12.61
N TRP A 253 -10.85 0.10 -11.98
CA TRP A 253 -10.89 -1.28 -12.43
C TRP A 253 -12.08 -1.55 -13.34
N CYS A 254 -11.83 -2.18 -14.49
CA CYS A 254 -12.93 -2.66 -15.33
C CYS A 254 -13.56 -3.94 -14.81
N ALA A 255 -12.78 -4.77 -14.10
CA ALA A 255 -13.24 -6.00 -13.46
C ALA A 255 -12.34 -6.38 -12.28
N ALA A 256 -12.90 -7.10 -11.31
CA ALA A 256 -12.17 -7.68 -10.19
C ALA A 256 -12.44 -9.19 -10.04
N ALA A 257 -11.40 -9.97 -9.70
CA ALA A 257 -11.49 -11.40 -9.44
C ALA A 257 -10.70 -11.81 -8.18
N PRO A 258 -11.25 -11.53 -6.98
CA PRO A 258 -10.64 -11.95 -5.73
C PRO A 258 -10.82 -13.46 -5.52
N GLY A 259 -9.73 -14.18 -5.34
CA GLY A 259 -9.74 -15.62 -5.08
C GLY A 259 -9.33 -15.96 -3.65
N ALA A 260 -10.23 -16.56 -2.89
CA ALA A 260 -10.00 -17.14 -1.55
C ALA A 260 -9.01 -16.32 -0.69
N GLY A 261 -9.28 -15.03 -0.49
CA GLY A 261 -8.45 -14.15 0.33
C GLY A 261 -9.32 -13.37 1.30
N PHE A 262 -8.79 -13.06 2.48
CA PHE A 262 -9.52 -12.36 3.55
C PHE A 262 -10.10 -11.02 3.09
N SER A 263 -11.29 -10.67 3.61
CA SER A 263 -12.00 -9.43 3.29
C SER A 263 -12.12 -8.49 4.49
N GLU A 264 -11.82 -8.98 5.69
CA GLU A 264 -11.86 -8.22 6.94
C GLU A 264 -10.89 -8.84 7.96
N THR A 265 -10.67 -8.14 9.07
CA THR A 265 -9.82 -8.60 10.18
C THR A 265 -10.50 -9.55 11.18
N PRO A 266 -11.61 -9.17 11.86
CA PRO A 266 -12.09 -9.90 13.04
C PRO A 266 -12.70 -11.29 12.77
N GLU A 267 -13.56 -11.42 11.75
CA GLU A 267 -14.21 -12.70 11.43
C GLU A 267 -13.20 -13.66 10.77
N PHE A 268 -12.28 -13.14 9.95
CA PHE A 268 -11.22 -13.92 9.33
C PHE A 268 -10.28 -14.51 10.38
N LEU A 269 -9.78 -13.70 11.31
CA LEU A 269 -8.87 -14.18 12.36
C LEU A 269 -9.54 -15.22 13.27
N ASN A 270 -10.82 -15.03 13.58
CA ASN A 270 -11.59 -16.00 14.33
C ASN A 270 -11.79 -17.31 13.55
N ASN A 271 -12.16 -17.25 12.28
CA ASN A 271 -12.39 -18.43 11.44
C ASN A 271 -11.10 -19.18 11.08
N PHE A 272 -10.03 -18.45 10.76
CA PHE A 272 -8.78 -18.99 10.25
C PHE A 272 -7.85 -19.47 11.38
N GLN A 273 -7.73 -18.69 12.46
CA GLN A 273 -6.79 -18.94 13.57
C GLN A 273 -7.46 -19.18 14.92
N GLY A 274 -8.79 -19.14 15.01
CA GLY A 274 -9.50 -19.23 16.30
C GLY A 274 -9.24 -18.01 17.21
N GLU A 275 -8.77 -16.89 16.66
CA GLU A 275 -8.44 -15.70 17.43
C GLU A 275 -9.68 -14.81 17.61
N LYS A 276 -10.12 -14.67 18.85
CA LYS A 276 -11.07 -13.61 19.22
C LYS A 276 -10.31 -12.33 19.59
N VAL A 277 -10.18 -11.44 18.61
CA VAL A 277 -9.51 -10.15 18.78
C VAL A 277 -10.19 -9.27 19.84
N GLN A 278 -9.38 -8.53 20.61
CA GLN A 278 -9.82 -7.55 21.61
C GLN A 278 -9.16 -6.19 21.32
N PRO A 279 -9.61 -5.48 20.27
CA PRO A 279 -9.00 -4.22 19.88
C PRO A 279 -9.31 -3.12 20.89
N LYS A 280 -8.45 -2.12 20.94
CA LYS A 280 -8.83 -0.82 21.51
C LYS A 280 -9.85 -0.13 20.58
N TRP A 281 -10.66 0.78 21.14
CA TRP A 281 -11.72 1.45 20.37
C TRP A 281 -11.19 2.14 19.10
N TYR A 282 -9.98 2.70 19.14
CA TYR A 282 -9.36 3.37 17.99
C TYR A 282 -8.80 2.37 16.97
N GLU A 283 -8.32 1.20 17.40
CA GLU A 283 -7.87 0.14 16.48
C GLU A 283 -9.04 -0.39 15.66
N GLN A 284 -10.21 -0.56 16.30
CA GLN A 284 -11.43 -0.94 15.60
C GLN A 284 -11.84 0.10 14.54
N LYS A 285 -11.63 1.40 14.80
CA LYS A 285 -11.82 2.45 13.78
C LYS A 285 -10.81 2.31 12.63
N LEU A 286 -9.54 2.05 12.95
CA LEU A 286 -8.46 1.93 11.98
C LEU A 286 -8.55 0.68 11.10
N TRP A 287 -9.24 -0.38 11.53
CA TRP A 287 -9.55 -1.53 10.67
C TRP A 287 -10.32 -1.13 9.41
N ARG A 288 -11.11 -0.06 9.46
CA ARG A 288 -11.82 0.53 8.32
C ARG A 288 -10.88 1.08 7.25
N MET A 289 -9.56 1.08 7.46
CA MET A 289 -8.63 1.33 6.38
C MET A 289 -8.55 0.15 5.40
N TYR A 290 -8.76 -1.09 5.84
CA TYR A 290 -8.53 -2.28 5.01
C TYR A 290 -9.61 -3.37 5.08
N ASN A 291 -10.62 -3.21 5.93
CA ASN A 291 -11.80 -4.06 5.90
C ASN A 291 -12.63 -3.74 4.65
N ALA A 292 -12.47 -4.56 3.60
CA ALA A 292 -13.21 -4.38 2.35
C ALA A 292 -14.73 -4.49 2.53
N THR A 293 -15.17 -5.22 3.56
CA THR A 293 -16.55 -5.35 3.99
C THR A 293 -17.22 -4.02 4.33
N ASP A 294 -16.49 -3.10 4.96
CA ASP A 294 -16.99 -1.77 5.32
C ASP A 294 -17.29 -0.91 4.06
N TYR A 295 -16.69 -1.27 2.91
CA TYR A 295 -16.82 -0.57 1.63
C TYR A 295 -17.64 -1.36 0.59
N ALA A 296 -18.42 -2.37 1.00
CA ALA A 296 -19.12 -3.26 0.08
C ALA A 296 -19.98 -2.52 -0.98
N GLN A 297 -20.50 -1.33 -0.67
CA GLN A 297 -21.25 -0.48 -1.61
C GLN A 297 -20.44 -0.10 -2.86
N ASN A 298 -19.12 0.05 -2.73
CA ASN A 298 -18.24 0.50 -3.82
C ASN A 298 -18.15 -0.52 -4.97
N ILE A 299 -18.50 -1.79 -4.72
CA ILE A 299 -18.59 -2.83 -5.74
C ILE A 299 -19.68 -2.54 -6.77
N PHE A 300 -20.65 -1.66 -6.48
CA PHE A 300 -21.68 -1.24 -7.45
C PHE A 300 -21.08 -0.81 -8.80
N ASN A 301 -19.92 -0.16 -8.79
CA ASN A 301 -19.26 0.33 -10.01
C ASN A 301 -18.13 -0.59 -10.52
N VAL A 302 -17.87 -1.74 -9.88
CA VAL A 302 -16.82 -2.70 -10.26
C VAL A 302 -17.42 -4.10 -10.42
N PRO A 303 -17.65 -4.57 -11.66
CA PRO A 303 -18.04 -5.96 -11.88
C PRO A 303 -17.03 -6.92 -11.24
N THR A 304 -17.51 -7.74 -10.31
CA THR A 304 -16.66 -8.59 -9.46
C THR A 304 -17.08 -10.05 -9.54
N VAL A 305 -16.12 -10.93 -9.83
CA VAL A 305 -16.31 -12.39 -9.91
C VAL A 305 -15.38 -13.05 -8.89
N ALA A 306 -15.89 -13.35 -7.70
CA ALA A 306 -15.12 -13.99 -6.66
C ALA A 306 -14.95 -15.49 -6.93
N TYR A 307 -13.82 -16.06 -6.48
CA TYR A 307 -13.56 -17.49 -6.53
C TYR A 307 -13.24 -18.07 -5.16
N SER A 308 -13.72 -19.28 -4.87
CA SER A 308 -13.23 -20.07 -3.73
C SER A 308 -13.32 -21.56 -4.03
N GLY A 309 -12.43 -22.36 -3.44
CA GLY A 309 -12.67 -23.79 -3.31
C GLY A 309 -13.81 -24.07 -2.33
N GLU A 310 -14.65 -25.07 -2.60
CA GLU A 310 -15.82 -25.42 -1.78
C GLU A 310 -15.45 -25.72 -0.32
N ILE A 311 -14.32 -26.41 -0.10
CA ILE A 311 -13.86 -26.84 1.22
C ILE A 311 -12.70 -25.98 1.75
N ASP A 312 -12.42 -24.85 1.09
CA ASP A 312 -11.44 -23.88 1.57
C ASP A 312 -12.01 -23.08 2.74
N LYS A 313 -11.30 -23.05 3.88
CA LYS A 313 -11.69 -22.22 5.03
C LYS A 313 -11.77 -20.73 4.69
N GLN A 314 -10.98 -20.26 3.71
CA GLN A 314 -10.98 -18.86 3.28
C GLN A 314 -12.18 -18.50 2.37
N LYS A 315 -13.03 -19.48 1.99
CA LYS A 315 -14.33 -19.20 1.35
C LYS A 315 -15.18 -18.23 2.19
N GLN A 316 -15.01 -18.27 3.51
CA GLN A 316 -15.65 -17.35 4.45
C GLN A 316 -15.54 -15.88 4.04
N ALA A 317 -14.41 -15.44 3.46
CA ALA A 317 -14.26 -14.04 3.06
C ALA A 317 -15.23 -13.62 1.95
N ALA A 318 -15.43 -14.47 0.94
CA ALA A 318 -16.40 -14.22 -0.11
C ALA A 318 -17.85 -14.31 0.41
N ASP A 319 -18.13 -15.22 1.36
CA ASP A 319 -19.44 -15.34 1.99
C ASP A 319 -19.79 -14.09 2.83
N VAL A 320 -18.80 -13.55 3.55
CA VAL A 320 -18.93 -12.29 4.29
C VAL A 320 -19.11 -11.11 3.35
N MET A 321 -18.33 -11.00 2.27
CA MET A 321 -18.55 -9.96 1.25
C MET A 321 -19.93 -10.05 0.63
N ALA A 322 -20.42 -11.24 0.28
CA ALA A 322 -21.77 -11.43 -0.25
C ALA A 322 -22.84 -10.96 0.74
N ARG A 323 -22.66 -11.25 2.04
CA ARG A 323 -23.54 -10.77 3.12
C ARG A 323 -23.57 -9.24 3.20
N GLU A 324 -22.42 -8.58 3.16
CA GLU A 324 -22.33 -7.11 3.26
C GLU A 324 -22.84 -6.42 1.97
N MET A 325 -22.54 -6.99 0.80
CA MET A 325 -23.07 -6.54 -0.49
C MET A 325 -24.60 -6.60 -0.52
N LYS A 326 -25.20 -7.66 0.02
CA LYS A 326 -26.66 -7.81 0.09
C LYS A 326 -27.32 -6.71 0.91
N LYS A 327 -26.70 -6.23 1.99
CA LYS A 327 -27.22 -5.12 2.82
C LYS A 327 -27.35 -3.81 2.05
N VAL A 328 -26.56 -3.64 0.99
CA VAL A 328 -26.56 -2.45 0.13
C VAL A 328 -27.21 -2.71 -1.24
N GLY A 329 -27.92 -3.84 -1.38
CA GLY A 329 -28.67 -4.20 -2.58
C GLY A 329 -27.81 -4.69 -3.74
N LEU A 330 -26.65 -5.27 -3.46
CA LEU A 330 -25.75 -5.87 -4.45
C LEU A 330 -25.69 -7.39 -4.26
N GLU A 331 -25.47 -8.11 -5.35
CA GLU A 331 -25.30 -9.56 -5.36
C GLU A 331 -23.90 -9.92 -5.87
N LEU A 332 -23.19 -10.79 -5.15
CA LEU A 332 -21.86 -11.24 -5.53
C LEU A 332 -21.96 -12.41 -6.51
N THR A 333 -21.28 -12.31 -7.66
CA THR A 333 -21.01 -13.50 -8.48
C THR A 333 -19.88 -14.29 -7.84
N HIS A 334 -20.21 -15.40 -7.17
CA HIS A 334 -19.25 -16.27 -6.50
C HIS A 334 -19.16 -17.62 -7.21
N VAL A 335 -18.03 -17.89 -7.86
CA VAL A 335 -17.74 -19.18 -8.49
C VAL A 335 -17.09 -20.09 -7.45
N VAL A 336 -17.70 -21.25 -7.20
CA VAL A 336 -17.21 -22.23 -6.21
C VAL A 336 -16.66 -23.46 -6.93
N GLY A 337 -15.39 -23.78 -6.68
CA GLY A 337 -14.74 -24.98 -7.18
C GLY A 337 -15.12 -26.21 -6.34
N PRO A 338 -15.85 -27.21 -6.88
CA PRO A 338 -16.33 -28.34 -6.10
C PRO A 338 -15.18 -29.17 -5.52
N LYS A 339 -15.34 -29.66 -4.28
CA LYS A 339 -14.40 -30.51 -3.52
C LYS A 339 -12.95 -29.99 -3.49
N THR A 340 -12.77 -28.69 -3.69
CA THR A 340 -11.45 -28.07 -3.83
C THR A 340 -11.13 -27.27 -2.57
N ALA A 341 -9.91 -27.43 -2.06
CA ALA A 341 -9.40 -26.65 -0.93
C ALA A 341 -8.76 -25.34 -1.43
N HIS A 342 -7.60 -24.96 -0.91
CA HIS A 342 -6.91 -23.70 -1.23
C HIS A 342 -6.17 -23.73 -2.57
N SER A 343 -6.90 -23.95 -3.67
CA SER A 343 -6.40 -23.94 -5.05
C SER A 343 -7.51 -23.64 -6.05
N TYR A 344 -7.15 -23.48 -7.34
CA TYR A 344 -8.13 -23.33 -8.43
C TYR A 344 -8.57 -24.70 -8.97
N GLU A 345 -9.87 -24.99 -8.89
CA GLU A 345 -10.51 -26.07 -9.65
C GLU A 345 -10.54 -25.68 -11.14
N LYS A 346 -10.34 -26.66 -12.03
CA LYS A 346 -10.13 -26.40 -13.46
C LYS A 346 -11.35 -25.75 -14.11
N ALA A 347 -12.55 -26.32 -13.96
CA ALA A 347 -13.75 -25.79 -14.61
C ALA A 347 -14.17 -24.44 -14.01
N ALA A 348 -14.05 -24.27 -12.70
CA ALA A 348 -14.28 -23.01 -12.03
C ALA A 348 -13.28 -21.92 -12.48
N LYS A 349 -12.00 -22.27 -12.68
CA LYS A 349 -11.01 -21.36 -13.26
C LYS A 349 -11.42 -20.92 -14.66
N GLU A 350 -11.86 -21.84 -15.51
CA GLU A 350 -12.34 -21.51 -16.86
C GLU A 350 -13.55 -20.56 -16.82
N GLU A 351 -14.51 -20.81 -15.92
CA GLU A 351 -15.70 -19.98 -15.74
C GLU A 351 -15.38 -18.57 -15.22
N VAL A 352 -14.48 -18.44 -14.24
CA VAL A 352 -14.01 -17.13 -13.75
C VAL A 352 -13.37 -16.33 -14.88
N ASN A 353 -12.49 -16.95 -15.67
CA ASN A 353 -11.81 -16.27 -16.78
C ASN A 353 -12.80 -15.87 -17.87
N LYS A 354 -13.73 -16.76 -18.26
CA LYS A 354 -14.80 -16.46 -19.23
C LYS A 354 -15.63 -15.24 -18.82
N ARG A 355 -16.05 -15.16 -17.55
CA ARG A 355 -16.85 -14.03 -17.05
C ARG A 355 -16.05 -12.73 -17.05
N ILE A 356 -14.80 -12.77 -16.62
CA ILE A 356 -13.92 -11.60 -16.62
C ILE A 356 -13.67 -11.13 -18.05
N ASP A 357 -13.37 -12.03 -18.98
CA ASP A 357 -13.13 -11.68 -20.38
C ASP A 357 -14.36 -11.01 -21.01
N ALA A 358 -15.57 -11.48 -20.67
CA ALA A 358 -16.82 -10.87 -21.12
C ALA A 358 -17.03 -9.44 -20.57
N VAL A 359 -16.55 -9.15 -19.35
CA VAL A 359 -16.56 -7.80 -18.79
C VAL A 359 -15.51 -6.93 -19.49
N VAL A 360 -14.28 -7.42 -19.61
CA VAL A 360 -13.14 -6.66 -20.18
C VAL A 360 -13.36 -6.33 -21.66
N ALA A 361 -14.09 -7.17 -22.40
CA ALA A 361 -14.50 -6.89 -23.78
C ALA A 361 -15.29 -5.57 -23.90
N LYS A 362 -16.05 -5.18 -22.87
CA LYS A 362 -16.77 -3.90 -22.79
C LYS A 362 -15.89 -2.74 -22.34
N GLY A 363 -14.88 -3.02 -21.51
CA GLY A 363 -14.02 -2.01 -20.88
C GLY A 363 -14.77 -1.17 -19.84
N LEU A 364 -14.07 -0.18 -19.27
CA LEU A 364 -14.70 0.85 -18.44
C LEU A 364 -15.76 1.62 -19.24
N PRO A 365 -16.91 1.94 -18.63
CA PRO A 365 -17.93 2.73 -19.31
C PRO A 365 -17.38 4.13 -19.62
N LYS A 366 -17.70 4.66 -20.81
CA LYS A 366 -17.32 6.05 -21.20
C LYS A 366 -17.93 7.10 -20.27
N GLN A 367 -19.12 6.82 -19.76
CA GLN A 367 -19.85 7.63 -18.79
C GLN A 367 -20.58 6.68 -17.84
N ARG A 368 -20.58 7.01 -16.55
CA ARG A 368 -21.41 6.34 -15.54
C ARG A 368 -22.73 7.09 -15.44
N ASP A 369 -23.84 6.36 -15.32
CA ASP A 369 -25.16 6.97 -15.09
C ASP A 369 -25.47 7.09 -13.59
N GLU A 370 -24.87 6.22 -12.78
CA GLU A 370 -25.03 6.18 -11.33
C GLU A 370 -23.69 5.85 -10.64
N ILE A 371 -23.46 6.47 -9.49
CA ILE A 371 -22.36 6.15 -8.57
C ILE A 371 -22.92 5.95 -7.17
N ARG A 372 -22.42 4.91 -6.49
CA ARG A 372 -22.65 4.67 -5.07
C ARG A 372 -21.30 4.46 -4.41
N PHE A 373 -20.97 5.34 -3.49
CA PHE A 373 -19.65 5.36 -2.89
C PHE A 373 -19.71 5.58 -1.39
N THR A 374 -18.86 4.87 -0.67
CA THR A 374 -18.61 5.04 0.76
C THR A 374 -17.11 5.12 0.97
N THR A 375 -16.68 5.99 1.88
CA THR A 375 -15.31 5.99 2.41
C THR A 375 -15.28 6.37 3.87
N TYR A 376 -14.20 6.03 4.55
CA TYR A 376 -13.93 6.38 5.94
C TYR A 376 -12.68 7.27 6.08
N THR A 377 -11.94 7.49 5.00
CA THR A 377 -10.69 8.26 4.99
C THR A 377 -10.47 8.93 3.64
N LEU A 378 -9.83 10.10 3.63
CA LEU A 378 -9.44 10.77 2.40
C LEU A 378 -8.29 10.08 1.63
N SER A 379 -7.67 9.03 2.20
CA SER A 379 -6.76 8.15 1.44
C SER A 379 -7.46 7.52 0.22
N TYR A 380 -8.75 7.21 0.36
CA TYR A 380 -9.57 6.55 -0.65
C TYR A 380 -10.78 7.43 -0.96
N ASN A 381 -10.53 8.52 -1.69
CA ASN A 381 -11.51 9.60 -1.88
C ASN A 381 -12.12 9.65 -3.29
N GLN A 382 -11.77 8.73 -4.19
CA GLN A 382 -12.07 8.85 -5.62
C GLN A 382 -13.19 7.91 -6.04
N CYS A 383 -14.23 8.48 -6.66
CA CYS A 383 -15.28 7.77 -7.36
C CYS A 383 -15.65 8.58 -8.61
N ASP A 384 -14.78 8.55 -9.63
CA ASP A 384 -14.90 9.40 -10.81
C ASP A 384 -16.31 9.39 -11.44
N PRO A 385 -16.92 10.58 -11.65
CA PRO A 385 -16.25 11.89 -11.71
C PRO A 385 -16.19 12.69 -10.38
N ILE A 386 -16.51 12.09 -9.23
CA ILE A 386 -16.53 12.79 -7.93
C ILE A 386 -15.28 12.43 -7.11
N LEU A 387 -14.65 13.45 -6.52
CA LEU A 387 -13.54 13.32 -5.59
C LEU A 387 -13.93 13.97 -4.26
N LEU A 388 -13.84 13.24 -3.15
CA LEU A 388 -14.10 13.82 -1.84
C LEU A 388 -12.87 14.59 -1.37
N ASP A 389 -13.07 15.83 -0.98
CA ASP A 389 -11.98 16.73 -0.57
C ASP A 389 -11.96 16.96 0.95
N GLY A 390 -13.06 16.66 1.64
CA GLY A 390 -13.21 16.84 3.07
C GLY A 390 -14.31 15.95 3.66
N LEU A 391 -14.10 15.48 4.89
CA LEU A 391 -15.03 14.64 5.63
C LEU A 391 -15.37 15.31 6.96
N VAL A 392 -16.62 15.19 7.40
CA VAL A 392 -17.07 15.71 8.71
C VAL A 392 -16.28 15.06 9.84
N LYS A 393 -16.04 13.74 9.74
CA LYS A 393 -15.27 12.97 10.71
C LYS A 393 -14.62 11.78 10.01
N HIS A 394 -13.29 11.72 10.06
CA HIS A 394 -12.56 10.54 9.59
C HIS A 394 -12.93 9.33 10.45
N TRP A 395 -12.90 8.15 9.84
CA TRP A 395 -13.24 6.85 10.42
C TRP A 395 -14.72 6.64 10.75
N GLU A 396 -15.58 7.58 10.38
CA GLU A 396 -17.04 7.41 10.27
C GLU A 396 -17.43 7.35 8.79
N PRO A 397 -18.55 6.69 8.41
CA PRO A 397 -18.91 6.55 7.02
C PRO A 397 -19.29 7.90 6.40
N ALA A 398 -18.60 8.24 5.32
CA ALA A 398 -19.00 9.29 4.39
C ALA A 398 -19.48 8.66 3.09
N THR A 399 -20.65 9.09 2.60
CA THR A 399 -21.29 8.47 1.43
C THR A 399 -21.63 9.49 0.36
N VAL A 400 -21.57 9.04 -0.89
CA VAL A 400 -22.06 9.77 -2.07
C VAL A 400 -22.92 8.83 -2.90
N ARG A 401 -24.09 9.33 -3.30
CA ARG A 401 -24.90 8.78 -4.37
C ARG A 401 -25.10 9.84 -5.43
N ALA A 402 -24.79 9.53 -6.67
CA ALA A 402 -24.94 10.47 -7.77
C ALA A 402 -25.64 9.80 -8.94
N THR A 403 -26.62 10.48 -9.54
CA THR A 403 -27.13 10.14 -10.88
C THR A 403 -26.74 11.23 -11.85
N MET A 404 -26.37 10.85 -13.07
CA MET A 404 -25.74 11.75 -14.02
C MET A 404 -26.27 11.50 -15.42
N LYS A 405 -26.77 12.54 -16.09
CA LYS A 405 -27.29 12.44 -17.45
C LYS A 405 -27.12 13.77 -18.18
N ASP A 406 -26.49 13.75 -19.36
CA ASP A 406 -26.38 14.91 -20.25
C ASP A 406 -25.90 16.20 -19.56
N GLY A 407 -24.95 16.09 -18.63
CA GLY A 407 -24.42 17.23 -17.87
C GLY A 407 -25.26 17.66 -16.66
N ALA A 408 -26.40 17.03 -16.42
CA ALA A 408 -27.12 17.13 -15.15
C ALA A 408 -26.57 16.11 -14.14
N TYR A 409 -26.29 16.56 -12.93
CA TYR A 409 -25.78 15.78 -11.81
C TYR A 409 -26.72 15.97 -10.61
N ASP A 410 -27.33 14.89 -10.12
CA ASP A 410 -28.08 14.87 -8.86
C ASP A 410 -27.29 14.07 -7.84
N ILE A 411 -26.77 14.76 -6.82
CA ILE A 411 -25.79 14.24 -5.87
C ILE A 411 -26.39 14.32 -4.46
N THR A 412 -26.42 13.20 -3.75
CA THR A 412 -26.75 13.13 -2.32
C THR A 412 -25.51 12.70 -1.54
N THR A 413 -25.21 13.40 -0.46
CA THR A 413 -24.02 13.14 0.36
C THR A 413 -24.35 13.03 1.84
N THR A 414 -23.60 12.23 2.58
CA THR A 414 -23.63 12.22 4.07
C THR A 414 -22.21 12.16 4.59
N GLY A 415 -21.87 12.93 5.64
CA GLY A 415 -20.52 12.91 6.22
C GLY A 415 -19.44 13.60 5.38
N VAL A 416 -19.82 14.32 4.31
CA VAL A 416 -18.92 15.03 3.40
C VAL A 416 -19.00 16.54 3.66
N THR A 417 -17.85 17.21 3.75
CA THR A 417 -17.75 18.67 3.92
C THR A 417 -17.36 19.38 2.62
N ALA A 418 -16.61 18.69 1.75
CA ALA A 418 -16.21 19.19 0.44
C ALA A 418 -16.01 18.07 -0.59
N PHE A 419 -16.30 18.36 -1.86
CA PHE A 419 -15.99 17.48 -2.98
C PHE A 419 -15.72 18.26 -4.28
N THR A 420 -15.03 17.62 -5.21
CA THR A 420 -14.78 18.12 -6.57
C THR A 420 -15.53 17.24 -7.58
N LEU A 421 -16.24 17.87 -8.51
CA LEU A 421 -16.87 17.23 -9.66
C LEU A 421 -16.06 17.51 -10.93
N ARG A 422 -15.73 16.45 -11.67
CA ARG A 422 -15.05 16.53 -12.98
C ARG A 422 -16.02 16.29 -14.13
N SER A 423 -16.48 17.34 -14.80
CA SER A 423 -17.43 17.22 -15.90
C SER A 423 -16.81 17.53 -17.26
N ARG A 424 -17.13 16.71 -18.27
CA ARG A 424 -16.82 17.01 -19.68
C ARG A 424 -17.99 17.64 -20.43
N ALA A 425 -19.13 17.84 -19.77
CA ALA A 425 -20.30 18.41 -20.41
C ALA A 425 -20.09 19.91 -20.68
N ARG A 426 -20.66 20.41 -21.78
CA ARG A 426 -20.68 21.85 -22.10
C ARG A 426 -21.67 22.61 -21.23
N ASP A 427 -22.80 21.98 -20.94
CA ASP A 427 -23.81 22.50 -20.03
C ASP A 427 -23.80 21.61 -18.78
N VAL A 428 -23.61 22.23 -17.61
CA VAL A 428 -23.47 21.54 -16.33
C VAL A 428 -24.50 22.09 -15.35
N LYS A 429 -25.37 21.21 -14.87
CA LYS A 429 -26.33 21.52 -13.81
C LYS A 429 -26.11 20.56 -12.65
N VAL A 430 -25.85 21.09 -11.46
CA VAL A 430 -25.58 20.27 -10.27
C VAL A 430 -26.62 20.56 -9.20
N THR A 431 -27.28 19.50 -8.75
CA THR A 431 -28.17 19.47 -7.60
C THR A 431 -27.46 18.69 -6.50
N VAL A 432 -27.33 19.27 -5.30
CA VAL A 432 -26.76 18.60 -4.14
C VAL A 432 -27.79 18.60 -3.02
N ASN A 433 -28.11 17.43 -2.49
CA ASN A 433 -29.11 17.22 -1.43
C ASN A 433 -30.45 17.93 -1.74
N GLY A 434 -30.91 17.83 -2.99
CA GLY A 434 -32.17 18.42 -3.47
C GLY A 434 -32.11 19.93 -3.81
N LYS A 435 -30.96 20.60 -3.63
CA LYS A 435 -30.79 22.02 -3.96
C LYS A 435 -29.93 22.20 -5.20
N VAL A 436 -30.40 22.97 -6.19
CA VAL A 436 -29.56 23.38 -7.33
C VAL A 436 -28.49 24.34 -6.84
N VAL A 437 -27.22 24.00 -7.09
CA VAL A 437 -26.04 24.74 -6.60
C VAL A 437 -25.16 25.26 -7.73
N LEU A 438 -25.30 24.71 -8.93
CA LEU A 438 -24.61 25.14 -10.14
C LEU A 438 -25.52 24.96 -11.35
N ASP A 439 -25.58 25.96 -12.22
CA ASP A 439 -26.20 25.90 -13.55
C ASP A 439 -25.35 26.75 -14.49
N GLN A 440 -24.44 26.11 -15.22
CA GLN A 440 -23.48 26.77 -16.10
C GLN A 440 -23.60 26.21 -17.51
N LYS A 441 -23.64 27.10 -18.51
CA LYS A 441 -23.81 26.74 -19.91
C LYS A 441 -22.62 27.15 -20.76
N GLY A 442 -22.45 26.46 -21.88
CA GLY A 442 -21.51 26.83 -22.92
C GLY A 442 -20.03 26.73 -22.51
N LEU A 443 -19.69 25.88 -21.54
CA LEU A 443 -18.30 25.64 -21.12
C LEU A 443 -17.43 25.27 -22.34
N PRO A 444 -16.17 25.74 -22.36
CA PRO A 444 -15.25 25.44 -23.44
C PRO A 444 -14.82 23.98 -23.40
N ASP A 445 -14.66 23.37 -24.56
CA ASP A 445 -13.97 22.08 -24.69
C ASP A 445 -12.46 22.34 -24.81
N VAL A 446 -11.75 22.06 -23.73
CA VAL A 446 -10.30 22.24 -23.62
C VAL A 446 -9.56 20.90 -23.55
N GLY A 447 -10.20 19.79 -23.95
CA GLY A 447 -9.61 18.45 -23.93
C GLY A 447 -9.44 17.82 -22.54
N ARG A 448 -9.81 18.53 -21.46
CA ARG A 448 -9.81 18.05 -20.07
C ARG A 448 -11.16 18.34 -19.39
N PRO A 449 -11.54 17.61 -18.32
CA PRO A 449 -12.76 17.92 -17.59
C PRO A 449 -12.69 19.31 -16.98
N ASN A 450 -13.82 20.01 -16.94
CA ASN A 450 -14.02 21.16 -16.07
C ASN A 450 -14.16 20.65 -14.63
N GLU A 451 -13.47 21.29 -13.70
CA GLU A 451 -13.51 20.93 -12.28
C GLU A 451 -14.34 21.95 -11.51
N PHE A 452 -15.34 21.46 -10.78
CA PHE A 452 -16.20 22.27 -9.92
C PHE A 452 -16.03 21.82 -8.48
N ARG A 453 -15.55 22.72 -7.62
CA ARG A 453 -15.36 22.44 -6.20
C ARG A 453 -16.55 22.95 -5.39
N PHE A 454 -17.05 22.07 -4.53
CA PHE A 454 -18.16 22.34 -3.61
C PHE A 454 -17.64 22.26 -2.17
N THR A 455 -17.98 23.28 -1.37
CA THR A 455 -17.60 23.39 0.04
C THR A 455 -18.84 23.64 0.89
N ASP A 456 -18.70 23.44 2.21
CA ASP A 456 -19.78 23.53 3.20
C ASP A 456 -21.00 22.65 2.85
N VAL A 457 -20.72 21.45 2.32
CA VAL A 457 -21.76 20.54 1.83
C VAL A 457 -22.73 20.13 2.95
N ALA A 458 -22.23 20.06 4.19
CA ALA A 458 -23.04 19.76 5.37
C ALA A 458 -23.92 20.94 5.84
N GLY A 459 -23.48 22.20 5.67
CA GLY A 459 -24.20 23.41 6.08
C GLY A 459 -25.01 24.09 4.98
N GLY A 460 -24.77 23.74 3.72
CA GLY A 460 -25.39 24.35 2.55
C GLY A 460 -24.39 24.43 1.40
N PRO A 461 -24.44 23.52 0.42
CA PRO A 461 -23.40 23.41 -0.61
C PRO A 461 -23.27 24.71 -1.42
N ALA A 462 -22.04 25.23 -1.48
CA ALA A 462 -21.68 26.40 -2.27
C ALA A 462 -20.55 26.06 -3.25
N VAL A 463 -20.63 26.60 -4.47
CA VAL A 463 -19.52 26.55 -5.44
C VAL A 463 -18.48 27.57 -4.99
N GLY A 464 -17.24 27.14 -4.79
CA GLY A 464 -16.19 28.05 -4.35
C GLY A 464 -14.86 27.37 -4.08
N ALA A 465 -13.81 28.20 -3.98
CA ALA A 465 -12.52 27.75 -3.50
C ALA A 465 -12.62 27.29 -2.03
N ALA A 466 -11.73 26.40 -1.61
CA ALA A 466 -11.56 26.13 -0.18
C ALA A 466 -11.29 27.44 0.58
N PRO A 467 -11.74 27.56 1.85
CA PRO A 467 -11.34 28.67 2.70
C PRO A 467 -9.81 28.82 2.66
N ALA A 468 -9.33 30.03 2.36
CA ALA A 468 -7.91 30.29 2.11
C ALA A 468 -7.02 30.22 3.37
N SER A 469 -7.59 30.00 4.55
CA SER A 469 -6.90 30.13 5.84
C SER A 469 -7.13 28.93 6.76
N GLY A 470 -6.04 28.37 7.29
CA GLY A 470 -6.05 27.33 8.32
C GLY A 470 -5.58 25.96 7.82
N LEU A 471 -5.30 25.06 8.77
CA LEU A 471 -5.02 23.66 8.47
C LEU A 471 -6.32 22.92 8.14
N ALA A 472 -6.24 21.97 7.22
CA ALA A 472 -7.33 21.06 6.90
C ALA A 472 -6.76 19.68 6.54
N LYS A 473 -7.50 18.63 6.89
CA LYS A 473 -7.26 17.29 6.35
C LYS A 473 -7.59 17.31 4.86
N THR A 474 -6.67 16.83 4.05
CA THR A 474 -6.81 16.75 2.59
C THR A 474 -6.29 15.39 2.11
N PRO A 475 -6.61 14.93 0.89
CA PRO A 475 -6.05 13.69 0.37
C PRO A 475 -4.51 13.70 0.35
N GLY A 476 -3.88 12.71 0.99
CA GLY A 476 -2.43 12.65 1.23
C GLY A 476 -1.93 13.46 2.43
N LEU A 477 -2.83 14.11 3.17
CA LEU A 477 -2.61 14.85 4.41
C LEU A 477 -3.82 14.71 5.35
N GLN A 478 -4.13 13.49 5.81
CA GLN A 478 -5.29 13.16 6.66
C GLN A 478 -5.04 12.26 7.90
N GLY A 479 -3.85 11.69 8.07
CA GLY A 479 -3.59 10.68 9.09
C GLY A 479 -4.11 9.27 8.72
N PRO A 480 -3.86 8.23 9.53
CA PRO A 480 -3.23 8.24 10.85
C PRO A 480 -1.70 8.27 10.72
N ILE A 481 -0.94 7.97 11.79
CA ILE A 481 0.54 8.01 11.77
C ILE A 481 1.14 7.28 10.55
N ASP A 482 0.58 6.12 10.19
CA ASP A 482 1.05 5.30 9.06
C ASP A 482 0.95 6.00 7.69
N ASP A 483 0.10 7.02 7.54
CA ASP A 483 -0.09 7.74 6.28
C ASP A 483 1.18 8.47 5.81
N ALA A 484 2.02 8.90 6.76
CA ALA A 484 3.30 9.52 6.46
C ALA A 484 4.26 8.59 5.68
N PHE A 485 4.05 7.28 5.74
CA PHE A 485 4.90 6.26 5.12
C PHE A 485 4.38 5.75 3.77
N LEU A 486 3.26 6.31 3.28
CA LEU A 486 2.75 6.08 1.91
C LEU A 486 3.39 7.02 0.88
N SER A 487 4.23 7.95 1.34
CA SER A 487 4.96 8.89 0.49
C SER A 487 6.38 9.07 1.03
N ARG A 488 7.18 9.88 0.32
CA ARG A 488 8.59 10.08 0.67
C ARG A 488 8.74 10.54 2.12
N PHE A 489 9.61 9.90 2.89
CA PHE A 489 9.92 10.28 4.26
C PHE A 489 11.43 10.27 4.55
N VAL A 490 11.82 10.85 5.67
CA VAL A 490 13.17 10.74 6.24
C VAL A 490 13.11 10.63 7.76
N MET A 491 13.86 9.68 8.32
CA MET A 491 14.09 9.54 9.75
C MET A 491 15.14 10.58 10.19
N VAL A 492 14.73 11.53 11.03
CA VAL A 492 15.57 12.61 11.52
C VAL A 492 16.07 12.26 12.92
N ARG A 493 17.33 11.82 12.98
CA ARG A 493 18.01 11.38 14.19
C ARG A 493 18.40 12.57 15.07
N PRO A 494 18.12 12.56 16.38
CA PRO A 494 18.59 13.59 17.30
C PRO A 494 20.11 13.53 17.46
N THR A 495 20.76 14.69 17.57
CA THR A 495 22.21 14.78 17.89
C THR A 495 22.51 15.48 19.22
N GLY A 496 21.51 16.11 19.84
CA GLY A 496 21.59 16.74 21.15
C GLY A 496 21.31 15.79 22.32
N LYS A 497 21.50 16.31 23.55
CA LYS A 497 21.20 15.58 24.79
C LYS A 497 19.69 15.61 25.06
N ALA A 498 19.10 14.47 25.42
CA ALA A 498 17.68 14.41 25.81
C ALA A 498 17.42 15.17 27.13
N LEU A 499 16.20 15.71 27.27
CA LEU A 499 15.67 16.28 28.51
C LEU A 499 15.66 15.23 29.63
N ASN A 500 15.37 13.98 29.28
CA ASN A 500 15.38 12.85 30.18
C ASN A 500 16.08 11.64 29.55
N GLU A 501 17.00 11.02 30.29
CA GLU A 501 17.82 9.92 29.79
C GLU A 501 16.99 8.67 29.41
N LYS A 502 15.92 8.34 30.16
CA LYS A 502 15.07 7.18 29.85
C LYS A 502 14.25 7.41 28.59
N VAL A 503 13.73 8.62 28.41
CA VAL A 503 13.01 9.02 27.18
C VAL A 503 13.94 9.01 25.97
N GLY A 504 15.15 9.57 26.12
CA GLY A 504 16.15 9.53 25.06
C GLY A 504 16.54 8.11 24.65
N ALA A 505 16.76 7.23 25.63
CA ALA A 505 17.08 5.82 25.38
C ALA A 505 15.93 5.06 24.70
N TRP A 506 14.68 5.31 25.12
CA TRP A 506 13.50 4.74 24.49
C TRP A 506 13.36 5.21 23.03
N ALA A 507 13.54 6.51 22.77
CA ALA A 507 13.40 7.07 21.42
C ALA A 507 14.48 6.54 20.47
N ASP A 508 15.72 6.38 20.94
CA ASP A 508 16.80 5.75 20.16
C ASP A 508 16.49 4.27 19.85
N ALA A 509 15.99 3.51 20.83
CA ALA A 509 15.59 2.12 20.64
C ALA A 509 14.44 1.97 19.62
N GLU A 510 13.41 2.81 19.72
CA GLU A 510 12.27 2.80 18.80
C GLU A 510 12.63 3.31 17.40
N MET A 511 13.55 4.27 17.27
CA MET A 511 14.09 4.66 15.96
C MET A 511 14.82 3.49 15.29
N LYS A 512 15.69 2.79 16.04
CA LYS A 512 16.41 1.61 15.54
C LYS A 512 15.45 0.48 15.16
N HIS A 513 14.39 0.30 15.95
CA HIS A 513 13.29 -0.63 15.63
C HIS A 513 12.62 -0.24 14.30
N ALA A 514 12.15 0.99 14.15
CA ALA A 514 11.49 1.46 12.94
C ALA A 514 12.36 1.28 11.68
N VAL A 515 13.64 1.64 11.73
CA VAL A 515 14.59 1.46 10.61
C VAL A 515 14.80 -0.03 10.29
N THR A 516 15.03 -0.85 11.32
CA THR A 516 15.25 -2.30 11.14
C THR A 516 14.04 -2.97 10.52
N HIS A 517 12.85 -2.61 10.99
CA HIS A 517 11.59 -3.24 10.60
C HIS A 517 11.05 -2.72 9.29
N TRP A 518 11.35 -1.47 8.90
CA TRP A 518 11.10 -0.99 7.53
C TRP A 518 11.81 -1.88 6.51
N ARG A 519 13.09 -2.20 6.74
CA ARG A 519 13.85 -3.12 5.87
C ARG A 519 13.29 -4.55 5.88
N LYS A 520 12.94 -5.08 7.05
CA LYS A 520 12.39 -6.45 7.15
C LYS A 520 11.06 -6.59 6.42
N HIS A 521 10.14 -5.67 6.68
CA HIS A 521 8.73 -5.81 6.32
C HIS A 521 8.39 -5.10 5.01
N PHE A 522 8.94 -3.91 4.79
CA PHE A 522 8.76 -3.13 3.56
C PHE A 522 9.97 -3.19 2.63
N ARG A 523 10.94 -4.07 2.89
CA ARG A 523 11.99 -4.42 1.92
C ARG A 523 12.67 -3.20 1.29
N GLY A 524 12.94 -2.18 2.09
CA GLY A 524 13.59 -0.96 1.64
C GLY A 524 14.48 -0.42 2.74
N ASP A 525 15.48 0.37 2.37
CA ASP A 525 16.37 0.99 3.35
C ASP A 525 15.77 2.34 3.75
N ALA A 526 15.37 2.49 5.02
CA ALA A 526 14.77 3.73 5.49
C ALA A 526 15.78 4.89 5.39
N PRO A 527 15.43 6.03 4.76
CA PRO A 527 16.33 7.18 4.71
C PRO A 527 16.54 7.76 6.11
N VAL A 528 17.80 7.93 6.53
CA VAL A 528 18.16 8.50 7.83
C VAL A 528 19.07 9.72 7.62
N THR A 529 18.81 10.80 8.35
CA THR A 529 19.69 11.97 8.44
C THR A 529 19.79 12.46 9.88
N ASP A 530 20.90 13.13 10.21
CA ASP A 530 21.01 13.87 11.47
C ASP A 530 20.16 15.14 11.40
N ASP A 531 19.54 15.53 12.51
CA ASP A 531 18.77 16.78 12.66
C ASP A 531 19.57 18.02 12.22
N THR A 532 20.88 18.04 12.48
CA THR A 532 21.82 19.11 12.09
C THR A 532 22.19 19.09 10.61
N LYS A 533 21.87 18.00 9.88
CA LYS A 533 22.16 17.83 8.45
C LYS A 533 20.90 17.82 7.58
N LEU A 534 19.71 18.00 8.18
CA LEU A 534 18.46 18.06 7.43
C LEU A 534 18.49 19.26 6.45
N THR A 535 18.23 19.01 5.17
CA THR A 535 18.28 20.04 4.13
C THR A 535 16.89 20.60 3.79
N ASP A 536 16.84 21.80 3.21
CA ASP A 536 15.60 22.40 2.70
C ASP A 536 14.94 21.53 1.63
N GLU A 537 15.73 20.82 0.82
CA GLU A 537 15.21 19.88 -0.18
C GLU A 537 14.46 18.72 0.48
N GLN A 538 14.98 18.20 1.60
CA GLN A 538 14.30 17.15 2.36
C GLN A 538 13.01 17.68 3.00
N ILE A 539 13.02 18.89 3.59
CA ILE A 539 11.83 19.55 4.15
C ILE A 539 10.75 19.77 3.08
N LYS A 540 11.16 20.14 1.87
CA LYS A 540 10.25 20.37 0.74
C LYS A 540 9.60 19.08 0.24
N ASN A 541 10.40 18.01 0.12
CA ASN A 541 10.01 16.84 -0.67
C ASN A 541 9.60 15.62 0.18
N ALA A 542 9.90 15.59 1.48
CA ALA A 542 9.66 14.44 2.35
C ALA A 542 8.87 14.80 3.61
N ASN A 543 8.15 13.81 4.13
CA ASN A 543 7.66 13.81 5.50
C ASN A 543 8.85 13.65 6.47
N LEU A 544 8.81 14.34 7.60
CA LEU A 544 9.88 14.32 8.58
C LEU A 544 9.50 13.46 9.78
N VAL A 545 10.21 12.36 10.00
CA VAL A 545 10.00 11.50 11.17
C VAL A 545 11.03 11.91 12.23
N LEU A 546 10.61 12.73 13.18
CA LEU A 546 11.47 13.32 14.21
C LEU A 546 11.53 12.42 15.45
N TRP A 547 12.74 12.05 15.86
CA TRP A 547 12.98 11.21 17.03
C TRP A 547 13.60 12.00 18.18
N GLY A 548 13.30 11.61 19.41
CA GLY A 548 13.76 12.26 20.63
C GLY A 548 12.76 13.30 21.16
N ASP A 549 13.28 14.34 21.80
CA ASP A 549 12.53 15.41 22.45
C ASP A 549 13.00 16.79 21.96
N PRO A 550 12.33 17.90 22.33
CA PRO A 550 12.71 19.23 21.86
C PRO A 550 14.13 19.70 22.26
N ASN A 551 14.82 19.04 23.18
CA ASN A 551 16.19 19.40 23.56
C ASN A 551 17.25 18.57 22.80
N SER A 552 16.91 17.33 22.46
CA SER A 552 17.78 16.41 21.73
C SER A 552 17.69 16.53 20.21
N ASN A 553 16.56 16.99 19.69
CA ASN A 553 16.33 17.14 18.25
C ASN A 553 16.15 18.61 17.85
N ALA A 554 17.13 19.18 17.16
CA ALA A 554 17.16 20.59 16.79
C ALA A 554 16.04 20.99 15.81
N VAL A 555 15.49 20.05 15.03
CA VAL A 555 14.35 20.31 14.14
C VAL A 555 13.06 20.35 14.95
N LEU A 556 12.89 19.40 15.88
CA LEU A 556 11.74 19.39 16.80
C LEU A 556 11.72 20.65 17.66
N ALA A 557 12.88 21.09 18.17
CA ALA A 557 13.02 22.33 18.94
C ALA A 557 12.42 23.56 18.22
N LYS A 558 12.62 23.66 16.90
CA LYS A 558 12.16 24.79 16.06
C LYS A 558 10.65 24.82 15.83
N ILE A 559 9.96 23.69 16.01
CA ILE A 559 8.53 23.56 15.70
C ILE A 559 7.67 23.23 16.92
N ALA A 560 8.28 22.93 18.07
CA ALA A 560 7.57 22.40 19.24
C ALA A 560 6.43 23.29 19.74
N ASP A 561 6.56 24.62 19.62
CA ASP A 561 5.57 25.62 20.00
C ASP A 561 4.39 25.73 19.01
N LYS A 562 4.48 25.10 17.84
CA LYS A 562 3.47 25.08 16.77
C LYS A 562 2.72 23.76 16.66
N LEU A 563 3.05 22.78 17.51
CA LEU A 563 2.42 21.46 17.54
C LEU A 563 1.21 21.45 18.50
N PRO A 564 0.25 20.53 18.31
CA PRO A 564 -0.93 20.42 19.18
C PRO A 564 -0.62 19.84 20.56
N VAL A 565 0.66 19.65 20.90
CA VAL A 565 1.13 19.13 22.19
C VAL A 565 2.20 20.06 22.74
N LYS A 566 2.17 20.30 24.05
CA LYS A 566 3.24 21.05 24.72
C LYS A 566 4.18 20.08 25.41
N TRP A 567 5.43 20.03 24.96
CA TRP A 567 6.46 19.16 25.52
C TRP A 567 7.61 19.99 26.09
N THR A 568 7.75 19.99 27.41
CA THR A 568 8.83 20.70 28.11
C THR A 568 9.43 19.80 29.20
N ALA A 569 10.47 20.29 29.88
CA ALA A 569 11.03 19.61 31.06
C ALA A 569 10.01 19.39 32.19
N ALA A 570 8.94 20.20 32.25
CA ALA A 570 7.90 20.08 33.26
C ALA A 570 6.88 18.95 32.95
N GLY A 571 6.67 18.61 31.69
CA GLY A 571 5.68 17.60 31.30
C GLY A 571 5.35 17.56 29.81
N VAL A 572 4.56 16.56 29.45
CA VAL A 572 3.89 16.42 28.15
C VAL A 572 2.42 16.77 28.35
N THR A 573 1.95 17.86 27.77
CA THR A 573 0.55 18.29 27.84
C THR A 573 -0.14 18.03 26.52
N VAL A 574 -1.28 17.32 26.57
CA VAL A 574 -2.17 17.08 25.43
C VAL A 574 -3.56 17.50 25.86
N GLY A 575 -4.07 18.58 25.26
CA GLY A 575 -5.35 19.19 25.67
C GLY A 575 -5.34 19.58 27.15
N ASP A 576 -6.26 18.99 27.91
CA ASP A 576 -6.51 19.22 29.33
C ASP A 576 -5.65 18.37 30.28
N LYS A 577 -4.82 17.46 29.77
CA LYS A 577 -4.03 16.52 30.58
C LYS A 577 -2.54 16.76 30.43
N THR A 578 -1.84 16.69 31.56
CA THR A 578 -0.38 16.76 31.65
C THR A 578 0.19 15.48 32.23
N TYR A 579 1.21 14.95 31.58
CA TYR A 579 1.92 13.73 31.94
C TYR A 579 3.37 14.02 32.33
N PRO A 580 4.00 13.23 33.22
CA PRO A 580 5.39 13.43 33.60
C PRO A 580 6.37 13.30 32.42
N ALA A 581 7.23 14.31 32.22
CA ALA A 581 8.17 14.37 31.09
C ALA A 581 9.22 13.24 31.08
N GLY A 582 9.49 12.62 32.23
CA GLY A 582 10.50 11.56 32.35
C GLY A 582 9.99 10.14 32.06
N THR A 583 8.68 9.97 31.87
CA THR A 583 8.06 8.64 31.67
C THR A 583 7.02 8.61 30.57
N HIS A 584 6.67 9.74 29.96
CA HIS A 584 5.66 9.81 28.92
C HIS A 584 6.20 10.46 27.67
N VAL A 585 5.90 9.88 26.52
CA VAL A 585 6.35 10.36 25.21
C VAL A 585 5.14 10.57 24.30
N PRO A 586 4.98 11.76 23.68
CA PRO A 586 3.98 11.95 22.65
C PRO A 586 4.45 11.29 21.35
N VAL A 587 3.55 10.52 20.73
CA VAL A 587 3.69 10.02 19.37
C VAL A 587 2.54 10.58 18.54
N LEU A 588 2.81 11.19 17.40
CA LEU A 588 1.77 11.84 16.60
C LEU A 588 2.19 12.06 15.15
N ILE A 589 1.20 12.32 14.30
CA ILE A 589 1.36 12.87 12.96
C ILE A 589 0.67 14.24 12.87
N TYR A 590 1.29 15.21 12.20
CA TYR A 590 0.74 16.56 12.05
C TYR A 590 1.26 17.24 10.77
N PRO A 591 0.54 18.21 10.18
CA PRO A 591 1.08 19.05 9.13
C PRO A 591 2.37 19.72 9.59
N ASN A 592 3.44 19.56 8.82
CA ASN A 592 4.77 20.07 9.15
C ASN A 592 4.73 21.60 9.22
N PRO A 593 5.03 22.24 10.37
CA PRO A 593 5.04 23.71 10.46
C PRO A 593 6.09 24.40 9.57
N LEU A 594 7.07 23.67 9.05
CA LEU A 594 8.04 24.15 8.05
C LEU A 594 7.57 23.97 6.60
N ASN A 595 6.57 23.10 6.37
CA ASN A 595 5.97 22.84 5.07
C ASN A 595 4.58 22.18 5.25
N PRO A 596 3.48 22.96 5.35
CA PRO A 596 2.16 22.42 5.70
C PRO A 596 1.56 21.41 4.71
N THR A 597 2.16 21.20 3.53
CA THR A 597 1.76 20.16 2.57
C THR A 597 2.46 18.81 2.81
N LYS A 598 3.24 18.69 3.89
CA LYS A 598 3.97 17.49 4.32
C LYS A 598 3.69 17.21 5.77
N TYR A 599 4.06 16.02 6.23
CA TYR A 599 3.94 15.65 7.64
C TYR A 599 5.22 15.87 8.44
N VAL A 600 5.02 16.14 9.73
CA VAL A 600 5.93 15.70 10.79
C VAL A 600 5.30 14.51 11.51
N VAL A 601 6.10 13.50 11.81
CA VAL A 601 5.75 12.41 12.72
C VAL A 601 6.70 12.49 13.92
N LEU A 602 6.18 12.39 15.14
CA LEU A 602 7.00 12.33 16.34
C LEU A 602 7.11 10.89 16.85
N ASN A 603 8.35 10.43 17.06
CA ASN A 603 8.68 9.23 17.81
C ASN A 603 7.92 7.95 17.38
N SER A 604 7.64 7.80 16.09
CA SER A 604 6.92 6.64 15.58
C SER A 604 7.35 6.27 14.17
N GLY A 605 7.40 4.96 13.89
CA GLY A 605 7.43 4.40 12.54
C GLY A 605 6.01 4.07 12.05
N PHE A 606 5.90 3.10 11.15
CA PHE A 606 4.62 2.42 10.94
C PHE A 606 4.24 1.67 12.24
N THR A 607 2.94 1.50 12.49
CA THR A 607 2.46 1.31 13.87
C THR A 607 2.16 -0.14 14.25
N PHE A 608 1.92 -1.04 13.29
CA PHE A 608 1.85 -2.47 13.60
C PHE A 608 3.24 -3.04 13.87
N ARG A 609 3.30 -4.04 14.75
CA ARG A 609 4.53 -4.63 15.27
C ARG A 609 4.58 -6.13 15.00
N GLU A 610 5.58 -6.81 15.55
CA GLU A 610 5.95 -8.20 15.27
C GLU A 610 4.76 -9.16 15.28
N TYR A 611 3.84 -9.00 16.23
CA TYR A 611 2.65 -9.84 16.35
C TYR A 611 1.78 -9.84 15.08
N ALA A 612 1.73 -8.69 14.39
CA ALA A 612 0.97 -8.54 13.16
C ALA A 612 1.69 -9.12 11.94
N TYR A 613 3.02 -9.36 11.98
CA TYR A 613 3.74 -9.92 10.83
C TYR A 613 3.28 -11.35 10.51
N LEU A 614 2.80 -12.07 11.51
CA LEU A 614 2.35 -13.46 11.42
C LEU A 614 0.99 -13.63 10.72
N ASN A 615 0.23 -12.55 10.48
CA ASN A 615 -1.01 -12.62 9.70
C ASN A 615 -1.32 -11.27 9.03
N ASN A 616 -1.51 -11.29 7.71
CA ASN A 616 -1.79 -10.08 6.93
C ASN A 616 -3.09 -9.35 7.32
N ALA A 617 -4.05 -10.03 7.95
CA ALA A 617 -5.25 -9.41 8.48
C ALA A 617 -4.98 -8.51 9.70
N ARG A 618 -3.88 -8.74 10.43
CA ARG A 618 -3.42 -7.89 11.55
C ARG A 618 -2.58 -6.69 11.11
N GLN A 619 -2.11 -6.68 9.86
CA GLN A 619 -1.28 -5.59 9.32
C GLN A 619 -2.20 -4.43 8.89
N VAL A 620 -2.52 -3.61 9.87
CA VAL A 620 -3.40 -2.43 9.78
C VAL A 620 -2.80 -1.35 10.69
N PRO A 621 -3.19 -0.06 10.55
CA PRO A 621 -2.75 0.95 11.49
C PRO A 621 -3.19 0.59 12.91
N MET A 622 -2.28 0.72 13.88
CA MET A 622 -2.46 0.38 15.29
C MET A 622 -2.42 1.61 16.20
N LEU A 623 -2.00 2.78 15.70
CA LEU A 623 -2.11 4.04 16.43
C LEU A 623 -2.85 5.07 15.56
N PRO A 624 -3.70 5.92 16.17
CA PRO A 624 -4.44 6.96 15.45
C PRO A 624 -3.52 8.17 15.19
N ASP A 625 -4.08 9.38 15.01
CA ASP A 625 -3.28 10.56 14.69
C ASP A 625 -2.31 10.98 15.82
N TYR A 626 -2.66 10.69 17.08
CA TYR A 626 -1.79 10.91 18.23
C TYR A 626 -2.01 9.88 19.34
N ALA A 627 -0.97 9.65 20.13
CA ALA A 627 -1.02 8.93 21.39
C ALA A 627 0.02 9.45 22.39
N VAL A 628 -0.19 9.13 23.66
CA VAL A 628 0.79 9.31 24.74
C VAL A 628 1.17 7.92 25.24
N VAL A 629 2.47 7.61 25.17
CA VAL A 629 3.03 6.33 25.58
C VAL A 629 3.71 6.49 26.94
N ASP A 630 3.26 5.73 27.93
CA ASP A 630 3.95 5.52 29.19
C ASP A 630 5.03 4.45 29.00
N ILE A 631 6.30 4.89 29.08
CA ILE A 631 7.48 4.08 28.82
C ILE A 631 8.00 3.35 30.07
N THR A 632 7.29 3.45 31.21
CA THR A 632 7.57 2.58 32.37
C THR A 632 7.21 1.12 32.07
N THR A 633 6.29 0.91 31.13
CA THR A 633 6.04 -0.39 30.51
C THR A 633 6.93 -0.54 29.28
N PRO A 634 7.77 -1.58 29.19
CA PRO A 634 8.64 -1.77 28.04
C PRO A 634 7.82 -2.03 26.75
N PRO A 635 8.35 -1.65 25.58
CA PRO A 635 7.78 -2.08 24.30
C PRO A 635 7.63 -3.61 24.21
N ASN A 636 6.62 -4.07 23.49
CA ASN A 636 6.40 -5.48 23.18
C ASN A 636 6.05 -5.66 21.69
N SER A 637 5.64 -6.88 21.32
CA SER A 637 5.29 -7.24 19.93
C SER A 637 4.02 -6.58 19.38
N ARG A 638 3.28 -5.83 20.21
CA ARG A 638 2.04 -5.14 19.84
C ARG A 638 2.13 -3.62 20.01
N TYR A 639 2.81 -3.14 21.04
CA TYR A 639 2.82 -1.71 21.41
C TYR A 639 4.23 -1.21 21.76
N PRO A 640 4.50 0.09 21.52
CA PRO A 640 5.78 0.72 21.88
C PRO A 640 5.92 1.05 23.38
N GLY A 641 4.99 0.57 24.21
CA GLY A 641 4.84 0.87 25.63
C GLY A 641 3.35 0.87 26.00
N ASN A 642 3.00 1.37 27.18
CA ASN A 642 1.60 1.46 27.59
C ASN A 642 0.95 2.73 27.00
N VAL A 643 -0.02 2.58 26.10
CA VAL A 643 -0.74 3.71 25.51
C VAL A 643 -1.82 4.21 26.48
N VAL A 644 -1.58 5.36 27.12
CA VAL A 644 -2.45 5.93 28.16
C VAL A 644 -3.48 6.93 27.65
N ARG A 645 -3.26 7.48 26.44
CA ARG A 645 -4.21 8.33 25.69
C ARG A 645 -3.94 8.14 24.21
N ALA A 646 -4.99 8.13 23.38
CA ALA A 646 -4.87 8.10 21.93
C ALA A 646 -6.12 8.72 21.30
N GLY A 647 -5.98 9.35 20.14
CA GLY A 647 -7.10 10.00 19.47
C GLY A 647 -6.82 10.42 18.04
N PHE A 648 -7.89 10.92 17.42
CA PHE A 648 -7.88 11.49 16.08
C PHE A 648 -8.06 13.00 16.15
N PHE A 649 -7.32 13.74 15.34
CA PHE A 649 -7.56 15.17 15.15
C PHE A 649 -8.82 15.38 14.31
N GLY A 650 -9.45 16.54 14.52
CA GLY A 650 -10.56 17.01 13.70
C GLY A 650 -10.15 17.32 12.27
N GLU A 651 -11.12 17.76 11.47
CA GLU A 651 -10.90 18.13 10.07
C GLU A 651 -9.89 19.27 9.93
N LYS A 652 -9.78 20.18 10.90
CA LYS A 652 -8.82 21.29 10.91
C LYS A 652 -7.54 20.97 11.68
N TRP A 653 -7.26 19.69 11.89
CA TRP A 653 -6.14 19.20 12.69
C TRP A 653 -6.18 19.61 14.18
N GLU A 654 -7.33 20.02 14.68
CA GLU A 654 -7.53 20.40 16.07
C GLU A 654 -7.68 19.19 17.00
N LEU A 655 -7.26 19.33 18.26
CA LEU A 655 -7.58 18.37 19.30
C LEU A 655 -9.08 18.39 19.59
N LEU A 656 -9.69 17.21 19.60
CA LEU A 656 -11.10 17.04 19.93
C LEU A 656 -11.26 16.74 21.43
N ALA A 657 -12.29 17.32 22.05
CA ALA A 657 -12.56 17.15 23.48
C ALA A 657 -12.73 15.68 23.91
N ASN A 658 -13.20 14.81 23.00
CA ASN A 658 -13.41 13.39 23.24
C ASN A 658 -12.37 12.49 22.54
N ASP A 659 -11.22 13.04 22.12
CA ASP A 659 -10.17 12.34 21.37
C ASP A 659 -10.64 11.75 20.01
N GLY A 660 -11.76 12.22 19.45
CA GLY A 660 -12.31 11.71 18.19
C GLY A 660 -13.08 10.38 18.33
N ARG A 661 -13.44 10.01 19.57
CA ARG A 661 -14.33 8.88 19.87
C ARG A 661 -15.66 8.99 19.14
#